data_AF-D2R5K0-F1
#
_entry.id   AF-D2R5K0-F1
#
_cell.length_a   1.000
_cell.length_b   1.000
_cell.length_c   1.000
_cell.angle_alpha   90.00
_cell.angle_beta   90.00
_cell.angle_gamma   90.00
#
_symmetry.space_group_name_H-M   'P 1'
#
loop_
_entity.id
_entity.type
_entity.pdbx_description
1 polymer ?
#
loop_
_entity_poly.entity_id
_entity_poly.type
_entity_poly.pdbx_seq_one_letter_code
_entity_poly.pdbx_strand_id
1 'polypeptide(L)'
;MAGSKVTVRVEVFHQQRLLAQRVLGLVLGAILLGAPANVWSQTAATAPEVKAELPNQLVLASGAGSQIDIDQKRSQGILARELFRQAFIIAAAETNNVAAYDLNLGQRGPEGCPQVDLKLLANPGLVFQLSVVQGTPGMQGKTEHLRPHAADSFSNRVEEAEQFSRGLFGVMLEKVARRGSPTFYRNPRELLPQVPPLLADMNFVSQWHAAALLHEDIEKRGYTVHNLAALSRAYSNLGILTDRHFHPTNKVFRARALLYAQRMVRDGRAKGLAHETRAYAYMLLGMPLLALEDLLAIEGLKEEERQGMVGLAPLMKSYLDFDYLALEPDRHPDSLRQLATLLSYLAREYSYDDNAKAIAAMKVMESMPQCYRVVAEISENRELGTARQATGVSPLLTGATLYSRIAKLPSLPPAIKKLADEGLVLTTGGGPLGSHDVRAELVLRGKLIAALQAADGAVGEQQRLTFPTLGFLLSDHSFMEVVRLAEVLVHKLAVPLDPGFEVFEPIYKPHPYSYVVDSYRGSLELRQVAIGKAKQESCANLDMNARALLPVIDGAQAAMVGQWSQTRDKLARQTDMTGADLSRLFSRLPQAPGARPDQLAEAFYETWPNSTLARQAMINHNWRAVKLDLDVWINRTAQEPLLTPALAQRLIAEREFEKAAQMLEQSVKLAGSFEAYFQLATCYQRMDKKLDAIEAFKGALQLPDRGLSRAKFNEYIAREYLKLDRAQDALPYAEAAADSYSEWGLRVAGETHEILRSWADAEKYFKAASLRYGTTDWYRFTHGTPFGDYEGAREFMRKAALDDRNGRLGVTTRAHLLLLSDKQEVAADYLQRQVQQNPRATTLRLLLASACDQKGDAKARDAALRQILADDAAQKSNLNHPAWDICHIKLAEAILADVEKGSRGELDPQAIDAASERAESDDGRIDLYYLAGRYCELREKKDLAKTFYLKAWGNDFVNYNTRYAAGERLERMGVDARSILTESQKKLYGDAVASSPDAVPAAEPEAEKMPAAEKPEAQKPEEQKPAAEQPAP
;
A
#
# COMPACT_ATOMS: atom_id res chain seq x y z
N MET A 1 40.99 -4.26 11.31
CA MET A 1 41.97 -4.54 12.39
C MET A 1 42.45 -3.23 12.99
N ALA A 2 42.89 -3.26 14.25
CA ALA A 2 43.25 -2.16 15.17
C ALA A 2 42.06 -1.62 15.99
N GLY A 3 42.17 -1.78 17.31
CA GLY A 3 41.07 -1.72 18.26
C GLY A 3 40.92 -0.39 19.00
N SER A 4 39.71 -0.17 19.51
CA SER A 4 39.45 0.73 20.64
C SER A 4 38.39 0.07 21.53
N LYS A 5 38.79 -0.28 22.76
CA LYS A 5 37.91 -0.80 23.81
C LYS A 5 37.25 0.39 24.51
N VAL A 6 35.96 0.61 24.28
CA VAL A 6 35.13 1.47 25.12
C VAL A 6 34.51 0.60 26.21
N THR A 7 34.84 0.90 27.47
CA THR A 7 34.31 0.20 28.64
C THR A 7 33.10 0.99 29.14
N VAL A 8 31.88 0.54 28.85
CA VAL A 8 30.66 1.12 29.44
C VAL A 8 30.34 0.33 30.71
N ARG A 9 30.49 0.97 31.87
CA ARG A 9 30.15 0.41 33.19
C ARG A 9 28.64 0.46 33.42
N VAL A 10 28.17 -0.65 33.96
CA VAL A 10 26.79 -1.09 34.21
C VAL A 10 26.05 -0.22 35.23
N GLU A 11 24.92 0.36 34.82
CA GLU A 11 23.91 1.00 35.67
C GLU A 11 22.69 0.08 35.96
N VAL A 12 22.86 -1.25 35.82
CA VAL A 12 21.77 -2.24 35.96
C VAL A 12 21.58 -2.73 37.40
N PHE A 13 22.54 -2.48 38.31
CA PHE A 13 22.49 -3.04 39.68
C PHE A 13 21.52 -2.30 40.64
N HIS A 14 21.07 -1.08 40.31
CA HIS A 14 20.20 -0.32 41.22
C HIS A 14 18.70 -0.67 41.08
N GLN A 15 18.26 -1.03 39.88
CA GLN A 15 16.86 -1.39 39.59
C GLN A 15 16.46 -2.76 40.15
N GLN A 16 17.36 -3.75 40.14
CA GLN A 16 17.06 -5.08 40.68
C GLN A 16 16.94 -5.10 42.21
N ARG A 17 17.64 -4.20 42.92
CA ARG A 17 17.59 -4.10 44.39
C ARG A 17 16.26 -3.49 44.87
N LEU A 18 15.70 -2.54 44.12
CA LEU A 18 14.39 -1.94 44.39
C LEU A 18 13.23 -2.92 44.16
N LEU A 19 13.33 -3.79 43.15
CA LEU A 19 12.33 -4.82 42.88
C LEU A 19 12.31 -5.89 43.98
N ALA A 20 13.49 -6.35 44.41
CA ALA A 20 13.62 -7.31 45.50
C ALA A 20 13.10 -6.75 46.84
N GLN A 21 13.32 -5.47 47.13
CA GLN A 21 12.79 -4.81 48.33
C GLN A 21 11.27 -4.64 48.29
N ARG A 22 10.66 -4.38 47.12
CA ARG A 22 9.20 -4.29 46.98
C ARG A 22 8.50 -5.64 47.09
N VAL A 23 9.10 -6.70 46.55
CA VAL A 23 8.58 -8.07 46.68
C VAL A 23 8.70 -8.55 48.12
N LEU A 24 9.80 -8.27 48.81
CA LEU A 24 9.97 -8.62 50.22
C LEU A 24 8.99 -7.85 51.13
N GLY A 25 8.71 -6.57 50.81
CA GLY A 25 7.71 -5.76 51.52
C GLY A 25 6.27 -6.26 51.35
N LEU A 26 5.90 -6.74 50.16
CA LEU A 26 4.58 -7.33 49.89
C LEU A 26 4.39 -8.68 50.58
N VAL A 27 5.44 -9.52 50.62
CA VAL A 27 5.40 -10.83 51.29
C VAL A 27 5.34 -10.65 52.82
N LEU A 28 6.10 -9.71 53.39
CA LEU A 28 6.04 -9.41 54.82
C LEU A 28 4.73 -8.74 55.23
N GLY A 29 4.14 -7.90 54.37
CA GLY A 29 2.83 -7.29 54.60
C GLY A 29 1.69 -8.31 54.63
N ALA A 30 1.73 -9.32 53.76
CA ALA A 30 0.75 -10.41 53.75
C ALA A 30 0.86 -11.34 54.98
N ILE A 31 2.07 -11.53 55.51
CA ILE A 31 2.33 -12.34 56.71
C ILE A 31 1.91 -11.58 57.98
N LEU A 32 2.08 -10.25 58.03
CA LEU A 32 1.75 -9.43 59.20
C LEU A 32 0.26 -9.09 59.32
N LEU A 33 -0.54 -9.22 58.25
CA LEU A 33 -1.97 -8.88 58.25
C LEU A 33 -2.92 -10.05 58.53
N GLY A 34 -2.42 -11.25 58.85
CA GLY A 34 -3.24 -12.32 59.44
C GLY A 34 -4.48 -12.73 58.65
N ALA A 35 -4.42 -12.76 57.32
CA ALA A 35 -5.53 -13.27 56.51
C ALA A 35 -5.58 -14.81 56.57
N PRO A 36 -6.72 -15.43 56.94
CA PRO A 36 -6.82 -16.88 57.07
C PRO A 36 -6.78 -17.57 55.70
N ALA A 37 -5.94 -18.60 55.58
CA ALA A 37 -5.68 -19.38 54.36
C ALA A 37 -6.83 -20.31 53.91
N ASN A 38 -8.06 -20.13 54.38
CA ASN A 38 -9.17 -21.06 54.14
C ASN A 38 -10.37 -20.39 53.47
N VAL A 39 -10.25 -20.03 52.18
CA VAL A 39 -11.42 -19.69 51.32
C VAL A 39 -11.34 -20.32 49.91
N TRP A 40 -10.32 -21.12 49.58
CA TRP A 40 -10.14 -21.69 48.22
C TRP A 40 -10.36 -23.20 48.11
N SER A 41 -11.13 -23.82 49.01
CA SER A 41 -11.44 -25.25 48.88
C SER A 41 -12.82 -25.61 49.42
N GLN A 42 -13.87 -25.37 48.63
CA GLN A 42 -15.12 -26.15 48.71
C GLN A 42 -16.09 -25.77 47.58
N THR A 43 -15.82 -26.25 46.37
CA THR A 43 -16.82 -26.78 45.41
C THR A 43 -16.05 -27.49 44.28
N ALA A 44 -15.37 -28.58 44.61
CA ALA A 44 -15.00 -29.59 43.64
C ALA A 44 -15.85 -30.82 43.97
N ALA A 45 -17.11 -30.78 43.55
CA ALA A 45 -17.90 -32.00 43.46
C ALA A 45 -17.15 -32.91 42.50
N THR A 46 -16.76 -34.09 42.98
CA THR A 46 -16.13 -35.15 42.20
C THR A 46 -17.09 -35.57 41.09
N ALA A 47 -16.95 -34.93 39.93
CA ALA A 47 -17.52 -35.45 38.70
C ALA A 47 -16.92 -36.85 38.48
N PRO A 48 -17.74 -37.86 38.11
CA PRO A 48 -17.23 -39.18 37.82
C PRO A 48 -16.11 -39.06 36.78
N GLU A 49 -14.96 -39.66 37.07
CA GLU A 49 -13.81 -39.75 36.17
C GLU A 49 -14.19 -40.67 35.01
N VAL A 50 -14.98 -40.15 34.08
CA VAL A 50 -15.24 -40.81 32.80
C VAL A 50 -13.92 -40.77 32.05
N LYS A 51 -13.23 -41.92 31.98
CA LYS A 51 -12.11 -42.13 31.05
C LYS A 51 -12.65 -42.02 29.62
N ALA A 52 -12.88 -40.79 29.16
CA ALA A 52 -13.24 -40.54 27.77
C ALA A 52 -12.09 -41.03 26.90
N GLU A 53 -12.39 -41.82 25.87
CA GLU A 53 -11.39 -42.21 24.89
C GLU A 53 -10.80 -40.96 24.24
N LEU A 54 -9.47 -40.84 24.28
CA LEU A 54 -8.79 -39.72 23.64
C LEU A 54 -8.98 -39.81 22.12
N PRO A 55 -9.32 -38.71 21.44
CA PRO A 55 -9.49 -38.72 20.00
C PRO A 55 -8.16 -38.92 19.28
N ASN A 56 -8.22 -39.47 18.06
CA ASN A 56 -7.07 -39.59 17.14
C ASN A 56 -7.01 -38.44 16.12
N GLN A 57 -7.84 -37.41 16.32
CA GLN A 57 -7.94 -36.23 15.48
C GLN A 57 -8.07 -34.98 16.35
N LEU A 58 -7.50 -33.87 15.89
CA LEU A 58 -7.52 -32.57 16.58
C LEU A 58 -7.67 -31.45 15.55
N VAL A 59 -8.35 -30.36 15.92
CA VAL A 59 -8.36 -29.11 15.17
C VAL A 59 -7.53 -28.08 15.91
N LEU A 60 -6.53 -27.47 15.27
CA LEU A 60 -5.81 -26.36 15.85
C LEU A 60 -6.57 -25.05 15.58
N ALA A 61 -7.09 -24.42 16.64
CA ALA A 61 -7.75 -23.12 16.64
C ALA A 61 -6.92 -22.08 15.88
N SER A 62 -7.56 -21.12 15.20
CA SER A 62 -6.90 -20.04 14.44
C SER A 62 -6.08 -19.05 15.29
N GLY A 63 -5.74 -19.36 16.54
CA GLY A 63 -4.84 -18.53 17.35
C GLY A 63 -5.41 -17.16 17.72
N ALA A 64 -6.72 -16.92 17.54
CA ALA A 64 -7.37 -15.69 17.99
C ALA A 64 -7.20 -15.45 19.50
N GLY A 65 -6.96 -16.53 20.28
CA GLY A 65 -6.57 -16.49 21.70
C GLY A 65 -5.07 -16.61 21.98
N SER A 66 -4.24 -16.91 20.98
CA SER A 66 -2.79 -16.99 21.09
C SER A 66 -2.18 -15.60 20.82
N GLN A 67 -2.44 -14.66 21.72
CA GLN A 67 -1.60 -13.47 21.80
C GLN A 67 -0.27 -13.90 22.37
N ILE A 68 0.80 -13.76 21.60
CA ILE A 68 2.10 -13.69 22.22
C ILE A 68 2.10 -12.38 23.01
N ASP A 69 2.27 -12.44 24.32
CA ASP A 69 2.38 -11.23 25.14
C ASP A 69 3.86 -11.05 25.47
N ILE A 70 4.71 -10.99 24.44
CA ILE A 70 6.09 -10.50 24.55
C ILE A 70 6.00 -8.99 24.78
N ASP A 71 6.57 -8.52 25.90
CA ASP A 71 6.84 -7.11 26.24
C ASP A 71 6.50 -6.14 25.10
N GLN A 72 5.49 -5.28 25.31
CA GLN A 72 4.79 -4.44 24.30
C GLN A 72 5.68 -3.62 23.33
N LYS A 73 7.00 -3.63 23.57
CA LYS A 73 8.06 -2.93 22.85
C LYS A 73 8.73 -3.72 21.73
N ARG A 74 8.56 -5.04 21.60
CA ARG A 74 9.20 -5.84 20.51
C ARG A 74 8.16 -6.44 19.56
N SER A 75 8.42 -6.36 18.24
CA SER A 75 7.60 -7.01 17.21
C SER A 75 7.63 -8.53 17.40
N GLN A 76 6.47 -9.16 17.30
CA GLN A 76 6.31 -10.57 17.64
C GLN A 76 6.11 -11.47 16.43
N GLY A 77 5.82 -10.88 15.26
CA GLY A 77 5.85 -11.55 13.97
C GLY A 77 4.88 -12.74 13.81
N ILE A 78 3.98 -12.68 12.82
CA ILE A 78 3.07 -13.82 12.57
C ILE A 78 3.87 -15.10 12.26
N LEU A 79 4.99 -15.02 11.55
CA LEU A 79 5.82 -16.18 11.25
C LEU A 79 6.39 -16.83 12.51
N ALA A 80 6.90 -16.05 13.46
CA ALA A 80 7.47 -16.60 14.69
C ALA A 80 6.42 -17.37 15.49
N ARG A 81 5.17 -16.88 15.52
CA ARG A 81 4.04 -17.62 16.06
C ARG A 81 3.76 -18.91 15.29
N GLU A 82 3.70 -18.82 13.97
CA GLU A 82 3.42 -19.98 13.12
C GLU A 82 4.53 -21.04 13.20
N LEU A 83 5.80 -20.69 13.46
CA LEU A 83 6.87 -21.68 13.67
C LEU A 83 6.50 -22.68 14.77
N PHE A 84 6.09 -22.21 15.95
CA PHE A 84 5.73 -23.10 17.05
C PHE A 84 4.40 -23.82 16.83
N ARG A 85 3.41 -23.13 16.24
CA ARG A 85 2.11 -23.75 15.91
C ARG A 85 2.26 -24.87 14.88
N GLN A 86 3.04 -24.64 13.82
CA GLN A 86 3.29 -25.65 12.80
C GLN A 86 4.19 -26.76 13.32
N ALA A 87 5.15 -26.48 14.21
CA ALA A 87 5.90 -27.51 14.91
C ALA A 87 5.00 -28.43 15.75
N PHE A 88 3.96 -27.89 16.37
CA PHE A 88 2.96 -28.68 17.09
C PHE A 88 2.11 -29.55 16.15
N ILE A 89 1.66 -29.01 15.01
CA ILE A 89 0.94 -29.78 13.98
C ILE A 89 1.81 -30.92 13.43
N ILE A 90 3.08 -30.61 13.16
CA ILE A 90 4.05 -31.60 12.69
C ILE A 90 4.27 -32.70 13.74
N ALA A 91 4.38 -32.35 15.03
CA ALA A 91 4.47 -33.30 16.13
C ALA A 91 3.24 -34.22 16.18
N ALA A 92 2.04 -33.65 16.07
CA ALA A 92 0.78 -34.39 16.07
C ALA A 92 0.80 -35.49 15.01
N ALA A 93 1.18 -35.13 13.79
CA ALA A 93 1.14 -36.07 12.70
C ALA A 93 2.33 -37.05 12.68
N GLU A 94 3.56 -36.59 12.87
CA GLU A 94 4.73 -37.47 12.69
C GLU A 94 5.17 -38.19 13.97
N THR A 95 5.01 -37.57 15.13
CA THR A 95 5.44 -38.17 16.41
C THR A 95 4.31 -38.97 17.05
N ASN A 96 3.08 -38.46 16.95
CA ASN A 96 1.92 -39.05 17.61
C ASN A 96 0.94 -39.71 16.63
N ASN A 97 1.12 -39.54 15.31
CA ASN A 97 0.22 -40.12 14.30
C ASN A 97 -1.26 -39.79 14.57
N VAL A 98 -1.49 -38.52 14.88
CA VAL A 98 -2.78 -37.86 15.13
C VAL A 98 -3.06 -36.93 13.96
N ALA A 99 -4.24 -37.03 13.34
CA ALA A 99 -4.60 -36.12 12.27
C ALA A 99 -4.87 -34.72 12.84
N ALA A 100 -4.09 -33.73 12.41
CA ALA A 100 -4.22 -32.36 12.86
C ALA A 100 -4.71 -31.46 11.71
N TYR A 101 -5.84 -30.77 11.93
CA TYR A 101 -6.42 -29.82 10.98
C TYR A 101 -6.02 -28.39 11.34
N ASP A 102 -5.53 -27.65 10.36
CA ASP A 102 -5.11 -26.26 10.53
C ASP A 102 -6.18 -25.27 10.04
N LEU A 103 -6.85 -24.60 10.98
CA LEU A 103 -7.86 -23.59 10.65
C LEU A 103 -7.27 -22.40 9.89
N ASN A 104 -5.97 -22.10 10.05
CA ASN A 104 -5.31 -21.04 9.28
C ASN A 104 -5.15 -21.40 7.79
N LEU A 105 -5.35 -22.68 7.42
CA LEU A 105 -5.37 -23.18 6.04
C LEU A 105 -6.79 -23.53 5.57
N GLY A 106 -7.82 -23.01 6.24
CA GLY A 106 -9.23 -23.27 5.92
C GLY A 106 -9.68 -24.72 6.17
N GLN A 107 -8.89 -25.50 6.92
CA GLN A 107 -9.21 -26.90 7.17
C GLN A 107 -10.22 -27.01 8.31
N ARG A 108 -11.17 -27.93 8.16
CA ARG A 108 -12.16 -28.26 9.19
C ARG A 108 -11.96 -29.72 9.57
N GLY A 109 -11.88 -29.98 10.87
CA GLY A 109 -11.98 -31.35 11.37
C GLY A 109 -13.43 -31.85 11.30
N PRO A 110 -13.64 -33.17 11.44
CA PRO A 110 -14.99 -33.72 11.57
C PRO A 110 -15.76 -33.11 12.74
N GLU A 111 -17.08 -33.15 12.66
CA GLU A 111 -17.95 -32.65 13.72
C GLU A 111 -17.63 -33.36 15.05
N GLY A 112 -17.51 -32.59 16.13
CA GLY A 112 -17.13 -33.09 17.45
C GLY A 112 -15.62 -33.28 17.70
N CYS A 113 -14.76 -33.07 16.69
CA CYS A 113 -13.31 -33.09 16.87
C CYS A 113 -12.87 -31.96 17.83
N PRO A 114 -12.05 -32.24 18.85
CA PRO A 114 -11.63 -31.21 19.81
C PRO A 114 -10.81 -30.12 19.13
N GLN A 115 -11.16 -28.88 19.45
CA GLN A 115 -10.40 -27.70 19.06
C GLN A 115 -9.43 -27.31 20.18
N VAL A 116 -8.15 -27.31 19.84
CA VAL A 116 -7.05 -26.98 20.74
C VAL A 116 -6.44 -25.64 20.32
N ASP A 117 -6.10 -24.79 21.29
CA ASP A 117 -5.35 -23.55 21.07
C ASP A 117 -3.99 -23.64 21.76
N LEU A 118 -2.96 -23.34 20.99
CA LEU A 118 -1.59 -23.24 21.49
C LEU A 118 -1.30 -21.76 21.74
N LYS A 119 -1.38 -21.35 23.01
CA LYS A 119 -1.02 -19.99 23.42
C LYS A 119 0.47 -19.93 23.72
N LEU A 120 1.17 -19.05 23.04
CA LEU A 120 2.52 -18.65 23.39
C LEU A 120 2.40 -17.38 24.24
N LEU A 121 2.98 -17.33 25.43
CA LEU A 121 2.99 -16.13 26.28
C LEU A 121 4.45 -15.82 26.61
N ALA A 122 5.00 -14.67 26.23
CA ALA A 122 6.38 -14.37 26.59
C ALA A 122 6.46 -13.35 27.73
N ASN A 123 6.42 -13.86 28.96
CA ASN A 123 6.96 -13.11 30.10
C ASN A 123 8.51 -13.15 30.01
N PRO A 124 9.35 -12.77 31.00
CA PRO A 124 10.81 -12.97 30.90
C PRO A 124 11.26 -14.44 30.73
N GLY A 125 10.34 -15.38 30.47
CA GLY A 125 10.53 -16.60 29.67
C GLY A 125 9.36 -16.86 28.69
N LEU A 126 9.60 -17.65 27.63
CA LEU A 126 8.59 -18.16 26.70
C LEU A 126 7.76 -19.22 27.43
N VAL A 127 6.52 -18.92 27.75
CA VAL A 127 5.58 -19.85 28.35
C VAL A 127 4.67 -20.40 27.26
N PHE A 128 4.62 -21.72 27.14
CA PHE A 128 3.70 -22.41 26.25
C PHE A 128 2.51 -22.87 27.08
N GLN A 129 1.32 -22.40 26.75
CA GLN A 129 0.08 -22.84 27.36
C GLN A 129 -0.79 -23.50 26.31
N LEU A 130 -0.95 -24.82 26.42
CA LEU A 130 -1.92 -25.55 25.60
C LEU A 130 -3.28 -25.49 26.27
N SER A 131 -4.30 -24.98 25.59
CA SER A 131 -5.66 -24.90 26.11
C SER A 131 -6.62 -25.60 25.16
N VAL A 132 -7.51 -26.46 25.66
CA VAL A 132 -8.63 -26.98 24.86
C VAL A 132 -9.72 -25.91 24.82
N VAL A 133 -10.05 -25.39 23.64
CA VAL A 133 -11.00 -24.28 23.46
C VAL A 133 -12.43 -24.79 23.24
N GLN A 134 -12.58 -25.96 22.61
CA GLN A 134 -13.87 -26.58 22.38
C GLN A 134 -13.69 -28.11 22.37
N GLY A 135 -14.48 -28.86 23.16
CA GLY A 135 -14.35 -30.32 23.30
C GLY A 135 -14.76 -30.84 24.68
N THR A 136 -14.35 -32.07 25.01
CA THR A 136 -14.77 -32.79 26.22
C THR A 136 -14.46 -32.02 27.52
N PRO A 137 -15.47 -31.72 28.36
CA PRO A 137 -15.26 -31.02 29.64
C PRO A 137 -14.30 -31.80 30.54
N GLY A 138 -13.25 -31.14 31.05
CA GLY A 138 -12.29 -31.73 32.01
C GLY A 138 -10.82 -31.80 31.56
N MET A 139 -10.51 -31.56 30.27
CA MET A 139 -9.11 -31.41 29.82
C MET A 139 -8.55 -30.03 30.21
N GLN A 140 -8.03 -29.89 31.42
CA GLN A 140 -7.29 -28.68 31.81
C GLN A 140 -5.90 -28.67 31.18
N GLY A 141 -5.56 -27.54 30.55
CA GLY A 141 -4.33 -27.30 29.83
C GLY A 141 -3.06 -27.41 30.69
N LYS A 142 -2.02 -28.07 30.16
CA LYS A 142 -0.68 -28.01 30.76
C LYS A 142 -0.04 -26.69 30.35
N THR A 143 0.40 -25.92 31.34
CA THR A 143 1.27 -24.75 31.13
C THR A 143 2.71 -25.20 31.33
N GLU A 144 3.55 -24.98 30.33
CA GLU A 144 4.98 -25.26 30.37
C GLU A 144 5.75 -23.94 30.29
N HIS A 145 6.60 -23.69 31.29
CA HIS A 145 7.45 -22.51 31.32
C HIS A 145 8.80 -22.84 30.71
N LEU A 146 9.16 -22.21 29.60
CA LEU A 146 10.48 -22.33 28.99
C LEU A 146 11.24 -21.02 29.16
N ARG A 147 12.54 -21.14 29.43
CA ARG A 147 13.44 -19.99 29.41
C ARG A 147 14.01 -19.90 28.00
N PRO A 148 13.75 -18.82 27.24
CA PRO A 148 14.33 -18.64 25.93
C PRO A 148 15.84 -18.53 26.08
N HIS A 149 16.56 -18.92 25.05
CA HIS A 149 18.00 -18.66 24.98
C HIS A 149 18.27 -17.16 25.06
N ALA A 150 19.33 -16.77 25.78
CA ALA A 150 19.68 -15.37 26.03
C ALA A 150 20.06 -14.58 24.75
N ALA A 151 20.32 -15.27 23.65
CA ALA A 151 20.50 -14.69 22.31
C ALA A 151 19.27 -15.05 21.45
N ASP A 152 18.30 -14.13 21.39
CA ASP A 152 17.00 -14.31 20.72
C ASP A 152 17.11 -14.07 19.20
N SER A 153 17.93 -14.88 18.50
CA SER A 153 17.97 -14.85 17.03
C SER A 153 16.82 -15.67 16.44
N PHE A 154 16.36 -15.31 15.25
CA PHE A 154 15.31 -16.06 14.57
C PHE A 154 15.74 -17.50 14.23
N SER A 155 17.00 -17.72 13.85
CA SER A 155 17.54 -19.07 13.62
C SER A 155 17.39 -19.95 14.86
N ASN A 156 17.70 -19.44 16.06
CA ASN A 156 17.54 -20.17 17.31
C ASN A 156 16.07 -20.59 17.54
N ARG A 157 15.11 -19.74 17.19
CA ARG A 157 13.67 -20.07 17.29
C ARG A 157 13.28 -21.20 16.33
N VAL A 158 13.85 -21.24 15.13
CA VAL A 158 13.63 -22.35 14.17
C VAL A 158 14.15 -23.67 14.75
N GLU A 159 15.37 -23.66 15.30
CA GLU A 159 15.96 -24.85 15.94
C GLU A 159 15.15 -25.33 17.15
N GLU A 160 14.72 -24.39 18.00
CA GLU A 160 13.92 -24.66 19.18
C GLU A 160 12.54 -25.24 18.81
N ALA A 161 11.84 -24.62 17.85
CA ALA A 161 10.56 -25.11 17.37
C ALA A 161 10.66 -26.53 16.77
N GLU A 162 11.70 -26.80 15.98
CA GLU A 162 11.96 -28.15 15.47
C GLU A 162 12.24 -29.13 16.62
N GLN A 163 12.98 -28.72 17.65
CA GLN A 163 13.28 -29.56 18.82
C GLN A 163 11.99 -29.94 19.55
N PHE A 164 11.12 -28.96 19.76
CA PHE A 164 9.85 -29.18 20.44
C PHE A 164 8.94 -30.08 19.64
N SER A 165 8.96 -30.00 18.31
CA SER A 165 8.20 -30.89 17.43
C SER A 165 8.52 -32.38 17.64
N ARG A 166 9.74 -32.70 18.09
CA ARG A 166 10.21 -34.08 18.31
C ARG A 166 10.20 -34.53 19.77
N GLY A 167 9.96 -33.60 20.69
CA GLY A 167 10.06 -33.84 22.13
C GLY A 167 8.82 -33.32 22.85
N LEU A 168 8.92 -32.09 23.35
CA LEU A 168 7.93 -31.48 24.23
C LEU A 168 6.50 -31.56 23.67
N PHE A 169 6.29 -31.21 22.40
CA PHE A 169 4.96 -31.20 21.82
C PHE A 169 4.36 -32.59 21.69
N GLY A 170 5.16 -33.61 21.38
CA GLY A 170 4.69 -35.00 21.38
C GLY A 170 4.16 -35.43 22.76
N VAL A 171 4.89 -35.09 23.83
CA VAL A 171 4.47 -35.34 25.23
C VAL A 171 3.21 -34.56 25.59
N MET A 172 3.06 -33.33 25.11
CA MET A 172 1.85 -32.54 25.34
C MET A 172 0.64 -33.14 24.62
N LEU A 173 0.82 -33.63 23.40
CA LEU A 173 -0.22 -34.24 22.58
C LEU A 173 -0.76 -35.55 23.16
N GLU A 174 0.07 -36.35 23.82
CA GLU A 174 -0.35 -37.59 24.52
C GLU A 174 -1.45 -37.35 25.57
N LYS A 175 -1.61 -36.11 26.05
CA LYS A 175 -2.64 -35.74 27.02
C LYS A 175 -4.00 -35.44 26.42
N VAL A 176 -4.03 -35.07 25.14
CA VAL A 176 -5.23 -34.57 24.46
C VAL A 176 -5.64 -35.44 23.26
N ALA A 177 -4.76 -36.34 22.82
CA ALA A 177 -5.02 -37.26 21.73
C ALA A 177 -4.35 -38.63 21.95
N ARG A 178 -4.96 -39.66 21.36
CA ARG A 178 -4.46 -41.03 21.40
C ARG A 178 -3.20 -41.14 20.55
N ARG A 179 -2.11 -41.61 21.15
CA ARG A 179 -0.84 -41.86 20.46
C ARG A 179 -0.97 -43.04 19.49
N GLY A 180 -0.66 -42.78 18.23
CA GLY A 180 -0.40 -43.78 17.18
C GLY A 180 1.09 -44.07 17.00
N SER A 181 1.41 -44.82 15.95
CA SER A 181 2.79 -45.20 15.61
C SER A 181 3.51 -44.04 14.94
N PRO A 182 4.68 -43.60 15.44
CA PRO A 182 5.42 -42.50 14.83
C PRO A 182 5.87 -42.85 13.41
N THR A 183 6.03 -41.82 12.58
CA THR A 183 6.61 -41.98 11.23
C THR A 183 8.10 -42.26 11.36
N PHE A 184 8.57 -43.33 10.73
CA PHE A 184 9.98 -43.73 10.79
C PHE A 184 10.73 -43.32 9.52
N TYR A 185 12.01 -42.99 9.69
CA TYR A 185 12.94 -42.83 8.57
C TYR A 185 13.07 -44.15 7.79
N ARG A 186 13.16 -44.06 6.47
CA ARG A 186 13.54 -45.18 5.60
C ARG A 186 14.72 -44.84 4.69
N ASN A 187 15.37 -45.86 4.16
CA ASN A 187 16.50 -45.70 3.24
C ASN A 187 16.18 -44.72 2.10
N PRO A 188 17.18 -43.93 1.64
CA PRO A 188 16.99 -42.99 0.54
C PRO A 188 16.36 -43.67 -0.67
N ARG A 189 15.41 -42.97 -1.29
CA ARG A 189 14.75 -43.40 -2.52
C ARG A 189 14.51 -42.20 -3.42
N GLU A 190 14.28 -42.49 -4.69
CA GLU A 190 13.85 -41.46 -5.65
C GLU A 190 12.47 -40.92 -5.27
N LEU A 191 12.28 -39.62 -5.56
CA LEU A 191 10.99 -38.97 -5.46
C LEU A 191 10.00 -39.62 -6.43
N LEU A 192 8.70 -39.50 -6.14
CA LEU A 192 7.68 -39.85 -7.12
C LEU A 192 7.92 -39.07 -8.43
N PRO A 193 7.90 -39.69 -9.61
CA PRO A 193 8.25 -39.04 -10.88
C PRO A 193 7.42 -37.78 -11.20
N GLN A 194 6.22 -37.68 -10.61
CA GLN A 194 5.32 -36.54 -10.77
C GLN A 194 5.76 -35.31 -9.96
N VAL A 195 6.56 -35.47 -8.90
CA VAL A 195 6.92 -34.37 -7.98
C VAL A 195 7.91 -33.38 -8.62
N PRO A 196 9.03 -33.78 -9.26
CA PRO A 196 9.98 -32.82 -9.81
C PRO A 196 9.37 -31.83 -10.83
N PRO A 197 8.53 -32.26 -11.79
CA PRO A 197 7.83 -31.31 -12.69
C PRO A 197 6.92 -30.34 -11.95
N LEU A 198 6.21 -30.80 -10.91
CA LEU A 198 5.35 -29.92 -10.11
C LEU A 198 6.15 -28.88 -9.33
N LEU A 199 7.34 -29.25 -8.82
CA LEU A 199 8.25 -28.32 -8.12
C LEU A 199 8.87 -27.28 -9.06
N ALA A 200 9.03 -27.60 -10.35
CA ALA A 200 9.50 -26.66 -11.37
C ALA A 200 8.42 -25.65 -11.79
N ASP A 201 7.15 -26.02 -11.67
CA ASP A 201 6.00 -25.16 -12.00
C ASP A 201 5.68 -24.15 -10.89
N MET A 202 6.02 -22.87 -11.08
CA MET A 202 5.88 -21.78 -10.09
C MET A 202 4.46 -21.18 -10.02
N ASN A 203 3.48 -22.03 -9.74
CA ASN A 203 2.11 -21.66 -9.40
C ASN A 203 1.65 -22.41 -8.14
N PHE A 204 0.76 -21.81 -7.34
CA PHE A 204 0.43 -22.40 -6.03
C PHE A 204 -0.34 -23.73 -6.14
N VAL A 205 -1.04 -24.02 -7.26
CA VAL A 205 -1.76 -25.29 -7.45
C VAL A 205 -0.78 -26.45 -7.60
N SER A 206 0.25 -26.29 -8.44
CA SER A 206 1.30 -27.29 -8.62
C SER A 206 2.08 -27.54 -7.32
N GLN A 207 2.42 -26.48 -6.59
CA GLN A 207 3.17 -26.59 -5.34
C GLN A 207 2.34 -27.20 -4.20
N TRP A 208 1.04 -26.87 -4.14
CA TRP A 208 0.08 -27.54 -3.25
C TRP A 208 0.01 -29.04 -3.56
N HIS A 209 -0.09 -29.40 -4.84
CA HIS A 209 -0.17 -30.79 -5.26
C HIS A 209 1.13 -31.57 -4.97
N ALA A 210 2.30 -30.96 -5.23
CA ALA A 210 3.58 -31.55 -4.89
C ALA A 210 3.68 -31.88 -3.39
N ALA A 211 3.32 -30.92 -2.54
CA ALA A 211 3.32 -31.12 -1.09
C ALA A 211 2.30 -32.18 -0.64
N ALA A 212 1.10 -32.24 -1.24
CA ALA A 212 0.12 -33.28 -0.96
C ALA A 212 0.63 -34.69 -1.31
N LEU A 213 1.22 -34.86 -2.50
CA LEU A 213 1.82 -36.14 -2.92
C LEU A 213 2.99 -36.56 -2.02
N LEU A 214 3.81 -35.62 -1.59
CA LEU A 214 4.94 -35.89 -0.69
C LEU A 214 4.48 -36.34 0.70
N HIS A 215 3.41 -35.75 1.23
CA HIS A 215 2.82 -36.17 2.51
C HIS A 215 2.21 -37.57 2.42
N GLU A 216 1.44 -37.84 1.37
CA GLU A 216 0.91 -39.18 1.11
C GLU A 216 2.05 -40.21 0.98
N ASP A 217 3.15 -39.82 0.35
CA ASP A 217 4.31 -40.66 0.19
C ASP A 217 4.99 -41.00 1.53
N ILE A 218 5.15 -39.99 2.39
CA ILE A 218 5.73 -40.12 3.72
C ILE A 218 4.84 -40.98 4.62
N GLU A 219 3.54 -40.80 4.58
CA GLU A 219 2.58 -41.63 5.32
C GLU A 219 2.71 -43.09 4.92
N LYS A 220 2.62 -43.40 3.63
CA LYS A 220 2.58 -44.78 3.13
C LYS A 220 3.91 -45.50 3.27
N ARG A 221 5.01 -44.78 3.07
CA ARG A 221 6.32 -45.40 2.87
C ARG A 221 7.41 -44.83 3.78
N GLY A 222 7.09 -44.00 4.76
CA GLY A 222 8.05 -43.31 5.63
C GLY A 222 8.80 -42.17 4.91
N TYR A 223 9.52 -41.35 5.68
CA TYR A 223 10.25 -40.20 5.15
C TYR A 223 11.71 -40.51 4.78
N THR A 224 12.24 -39.73 3.84
CA THR A 224 13.66 -39.69 3.46
C THR A 224 14.15 -38.23 3.41
N VAL A 225 15.47 -38.02 3.35
CA VAL A 225 16.05 -36.68 3.18
C VAL A 225 15.57 -35.99 1.90
N HIS A 226 15.35 -36.73 0.81
CA HIS A 226 14.83 -36.17 -0.44
C HIS A 226 13.36 -35.75 -0.31
N ASN A 227 12.53 -36.53 0.39
CA ASN A 227 11.14 -36.14 0.67
C ASN A 227 11.08 -34.85 1.49
N LEU A 228 11.92 -34.73 2.53
CA LEU A 228 11.98 -33.52 3.36
C LEU A 228 12.48 -32.30 2.56
N ALA A 229 13.48 -32.47 1.70
CA ALA A 229 13.98 -31.41 0.81
C ALA A 229 12.88 -30.91 -0.13
N ALA A 230 12.18 -31.86 -0.76
CA ALA A 230 11.08 -31.57 -1.67
C ALA A 230 9.89 -30.90 -0.96
N LEU A 231 9.55 -31.32 0.27
CA LEU A 231 8.51 -30.68 1.08
C LEU A 231 8.90 -29.25 1.45
N SER A 232 10.13 -29.05 1.91
CA SER A 232 10.63 -27.71 2.23
C SER A 232 10.57 -26.79 1.02
N ARG A 233 11.00 -27.27 -0.16
CA ARG A 233 10.91 -26.52 -1.42
C ARG A 233 9.46 -26.19 -1.79
N ALA A 234 8.55 -27.17 -1.76
CA ALA A 234 7.14 -26.97 -2.09
C ALA A 234 6.49 -25.92 -1.16
N TYR A 235 6.74 -26.01 0.14
CA TYR A 235 6.22 -25.06 1.12
C TYR A 235 6.87 -23.67 1.03
N SER A 236 8.17 -23.59 0.70
CA SER A 236 8.83 -22.31 0.44
C SER A 236 8.20 -21.61 -0.77
N ASN A 237 7.93 -22.37 -1.83
CA ASN A 237 7.26 -21.89 -3.03
C ASN A 237 5.81 -21.46 -2.75
N LEU A 238 5.02 -22.26 -2.02
CA LEU A 238 3.69 -21.85 -1.57
C LEU A 238 3.73 -20.57 -0.73
N GLY A 239 4.71 -20.46 0.17
CA GLY A 239 4.93 -19.28 1.00
C GLY A 239 5.12 -18.01 0.19
N ILE A 240 5.98 -18.03 -0.83
CA ILE A 240 6.20 -16.84 -1.68
C ILE A 240 5.03 -16.59 -2.65
N LEU A 241 4.43 -17.64 -3.22
CA LEU A 241 3.34 -17.53 -4.21
C LEU A 241 2.01 -17.07 -3.60
N THR A 242 1.82 -17.25 -2.28
CA THR A 242 0.61 -16.82 -1.55
C THR A 242 0.85 -15.57 -0.69
N ASP A 243 2.02 -14.93 -0.81
CA ASP A 243 2.44 -13.78 0.01
C ASP A 243 1.64 -12.48 -0.25
N ARG A 244 0.68 -12.53 -1.19
CA ARG A 244 -0.22 -11.44 -1.59
C ARG A 244 -1.71 -11.77 -1.39
N HIS A 245 -2.00 -12.88 -0.71
CA HIS A 245 -3.34 -13.24 -0.26
C HIS A 245 -3.74 -12.39 0.96
N PHE A 246 -5.03 -12.33 1.30
CA PHE A 246 -5.50 -11.53 2.43
C PHE A 246 -5.18 -12.19 3.78
N HIS A 247 -5.34 -13.51 3.86
CA HIS A 247 -5.02 -14.29 5.04
C HIS A 247 -3.50 -14.60 5.09
N PRO A 248 -2.86 -14.65 6.28
CA PRO A 248 -1.42 -14.90 6.40
C PRO A 248 -1.02 -16.37 6.19
N THR A 249 -1.62 -17.06 5.21
CA THR A 249 -1.29 -18.47 4.87
C THR A 249 0.16 -18.64 4.42
N ASN A 250 0.72 -17.63 3.78
CA ASN A 250 2.14 -17.56 3.43
C ASN A 250 3.04 -17.85 4.64
N LYS A 251 2.71 -17.33 5.83
CA LYS A 251 3.48 -17.51 7.06
C LYS A 251 3.41 -18.96 7.57
N VAL A 252 2.24 -19.60 7.45
CA VAL A 252 2.06 -21.03 7.75
C VAL A 252 2.97 -21.90 6.87
N PHE A 253 2.97 -21.65 5.55
CA PHE A 253 3.81 -22.42 4.63
C PHE A 253 5.30 -22.18 4.86
N ARG A 254 5.71 -20.93 5.07
CA ARG A 254 7.10 -20.58 5.41
C ARG A 254 7.58 -21.27 6.70
N ALA A 255 6.74 -21.31 7.73
CA ALA A 255 7.04 -22.03 8.97
C ALA A 255 7.25 -23.53 8.73
N ARG A 256 6.35 -24.19 7.98
CA ARG A 256 6.51 -25.61 7.62
C ARG A 256 7.81 -25.86 6.83
N ALA A 257 8.11 -25.01 5.86
CA ALA A 257 9.33 -25.13 5.06
C ALA A 257 10.59 -25.14 5.93
N LEU A 258 10.71 -24.15 6.84
CA LEU A 258 11.85 -24.05 7.75
C LEU A 258 11.96 -25.25 8.69
N LEU A 259 10.85 -25.74 9.23
CA LEU A 259 10.86 -26.89 10.14
C LEU A 259 11.36 -28.16 9.44
N TYR A 260 10.92 -28.42 8.21
CA TYR A 260 11.44 -29.56 7.43
C TYR A 260 12.90 -29.39 7.06
N ALA A 261 13.33 -28.20 6.63
CA ALA A 261 14.73 -27.93 6.32
C ALA A 261 15.62 -28.09 7.56
N GLN A 262 15.19 -27.54 8.70
CA GLN A 262 15.92 -27.64 9.97
C GLN A 262 16.02 -29.08 10.47
N ARG A 263 14.95 -29.86 10.28
CA ARG A 263 14.95 -31.29 10.60
C ARG A 263 16.02 -32.03 9.81
N MET A 264 16.20 -31.72 8.53
CA MET A 264 17.27 -32.31 7.72
C MET A 264 18.67 -31.95 8.25
N VAL A 265 18.90 -30.69 8.61
CA VAL A 265 20.20 -30.25 9.14
C VAL A 265 20.52 -31.00 10.44
N ARG A 266 19.54 -31.15 11.34
CA ARG A 266 19.71 -31.90 12.59
C ARG A 266 19.88 -33.39 12.42
N ASP A 267 19.24 -33.95 11.40
CA ASP A 267 19.36 -35.35 11.05
C ASP A 267 20.79 -35.73 10.61
N GLY A 268 21.55 -34.75 10.10
CA GLY A 268 22.99 -34.86 9.85
C GLY A 268 23.36 -35.70 8.61
N ARG A 269 22.38 -36.30 7.92
CA ARG A 269 22.55 -37.01 6.66
C ARG A 269 22.43 -36.05 5.49
N ALA A 270 23.19 -36.31 4.41
CA ALA A 270 23.19 -35.50 3.19
C ALA A 270 23.39 -34.00 3.48
N LYS A 271 24.48 -33.66 4.20
CA LYS A 271 24.76 -32.30 4.69
C LYS A 271 24.63 -31.23 3.62
N GLY A 272 25.19 -31.44 2.43
CA GLY A 272 25.10 -30.48 1.31
C GLY A 272 23.64 -30.18 0.93
N LEU A 273 22.82 -31.22 0.73
CA LEU A 273 21.40 -31.06 0.42
C LEU A 273 20.63 -30.40 1.58
N ALA A 274 20.95 -30.72 2.83
CA ALA A 274 20.30 -30.13 4.00
C ALA A 274 20.56 -28.62 4.11
N HIS A 275 21.81 -28.20 3.99
CA HIS A 275 22.17 -26.77 3.98
C HIS A 275 21.61 -26.06 2.74
N GLU A 276 21.63 -26.67 1.55
CA GLU A 276 21.05 -26.07 0.34
C GLU A 276 19.54 -25.86 0.49
N THR A 277 18.84 -26.84 1.06
CA THR A 277 17.40 -26.77 1.32
C THR A 277 17.06 -25.67 2.33
N ARG A 278 17.86 -25.53 3.39
CA ARG A 278 17.63 -24.51 4.42
C ARG A 278 17.99 -23.11 3.93
N ALA A 279 19.06 -22.96 3.15
CA ALA A 279 19.39 -21.72 2.44
C ALA A 279 18.23 -21.28 1.53
N TYR A 280 17.61 -22.22 0.81
CA TYR A 280 16.48 -21.93 -0.07
C TYR A 280 15.26 -21.41 0.70
N ALA A 281 14.92 -22.07 1.82
CA ALA A 281 13.82 -21.65 2.67
C ALA A 281 14.09 -20.25 3.28
N TYR A 282 15.30 -20.00 3.79
CA TYR A 282 15.69 -18.68 4.31
C TYR A 282 15.66 -17.59 3.23
N MET A 283 16.14 -17.88 2.02
CA MET A 283 16.14 -16.93 0.91
C MET A 283 14.71 -16.49 0.55
N LEU A 284 13.78 -17.43 0.28
CA LEU A 284 12.40 -17.10 -0.09
C LEU A 284 11.57 -16.51 1.06
N LEU A 285 12.05 -16.68 2.29
CA LEU A 285 11.49 -16.01 3.46
C LEU A 285 11.88 -14.53 3.56
N GLY A 286 12.98 -14.14 2.90
CA GLY A 286 13.62 -12.84 3.06
C GLY A 286 14.60 -12.79 4.23
N MET A 287 15.34 -13.87 4.48
CA MET A 287 16.41 -13.95 5.48
C MET A 287 17.77 -14.23 4.81
N PRO A 288 18.29 -13.25 4.04
CA PRO A 288 19.41 -13.47 3.14
C PRO A 288 20.72 -13.79 3.88
N LEU A 289 20.96 -13.20 5.06
CA LEU A 289 22.17 -13.49 5.83
C LEU A 289 22.21 -14.95 6.31
N LEU A 290 21.09 -15.48 6.81
CA LEU A 290 20.99 -16.89 7.20
C LEU A 290 21.12 -17.83 5.98
N ALA A 291 20.60 -17.40 4.81
CA ALA A 291 20.80 -18.14 3.57
C ALA A 291 22.28 -18.15 3.14
N LEU A 292 22.97 -17.01 3.24
CA LEU A 292 24.41 -16.90 2.95
C LEU A 292 25.26 -17.73 3.91
N GLU A 293 24.90 -17.79 5.20
CA GLU A 293 25.57 -18.66 6.18
C GLU A 293 25.50 -20.13 5.76
N ASP A 294 24.33 -20.62 5.33
CA ASP A 294 24.19 -21.99 4.83
C ASP A 294 24.93 -22.22 3.50
N LEU A 295 24.96 -21.22 2.60
CA LEU A 295 25.75 -21.30 1.36
C LEU A 295 27.26 -21.38 1.64
N LEU A 296 27.76 -20.59 2.60
CA LEU A 296 29.15 -20.65 3.06
C LEU A 296 29.47 -21.99 3.73
N ALA A 297 28.53 -22.55 4.49
CA ALA A 297 28.68 -23.88 5.07
C ALA A 297 28.87 -24.95 3.97
N ILE A 298 28.11 -24.87 2.86
CA ILE A 298 28.27 -25.76 1.70
C ILE A 298 29.65 -25.61 1.05
N GLU A 299 30.13 -24.38 0.88
CA GLU A 299 31.47 -24.12 0.31
C GLU A 299 32.59 -24.77 1.14
N GLY A 300 32.39 -24.92 2.46
CA GLY A 300 33.31 -25.59 3.38
C GLY A 300 33.20 -27.12 3.44
N LEU A 301 32.17 -27.73 2.82
CA LEU A 301 31.99 -29.19 2.82
C LEU A 301 32.97 -29.90 1.87
N LYS A 302 33.30 -31.16 2.15
CA LYS A 302 34.03 -32.02 1.19
C LYS A 302 33.16 -32.36 -0.02
N GLU A 303 33.77 -32.72 -1.14
CA GLU A 303 33.04 -33.08 -2.37
C GLU A 303 32.04 -34.22 -2.14
N GLU A 304 32.40 -35.23 -1.34
CA GLU A 304 31.47 -36.33 -1.02
C GLU A 304 30.24 -35.86 -0.23
N GLU A 305 30.40 -34.82 0.62
CA GLU A 305 29.32 -34.26 1.44
C GLU A 305 28.39 -33.32 0.64
N ARG A 306 28.84 -32.88 -0.55
CA ARG A 306 28.05 -32.09 -1.51
C ARG A 306 27.22 -32.97 -2.46
N GLN A 307 27.46 -34.28 -2.47
CA GLN A 307 26.71 -35.20 -3.32
C GLN A 307 25.21 -35.18 -2.99
N GLY A 308 24.37 -35.23 -4.03
CA GLY A 308 22.91 -35.24 -3.90
C GLY A 308 22.24 -33.88 -3.75
N MET A 309 23.01 -32.78 -3.81
CA MET A 309 22.46 -31.43 -3.99
C MET A 309 21.67 -31.31 -5.30
N VAL A 310 20.68 -30.42 -5.32
CA VAL A 310 19.77 -30.20 -6.46
C VAL A 310 20.20 -29.03 -7.37
N GLY A 311 21.30 -28.36 -7.05
CA GLY A 311 21.91 -27.32 -7.89
C GLY A 311 21.22 -25.95 -7.78
N LEU A 312 20.56 -25.66 -6.66
CA LEU A 312 19.93 -24.37 -6.39
C LEU A 312 20.95 -23.33 -5.90
N ALA A 313 22.05 -23.76 -5.27
CA ALA A 313 23.02 -22.85 -4.64
C ALA A 313 23.52 -21.70 -5.54
N PRO A 314 23.92 -21.93 -6.81
CA PRO A 314 24.34 -20.84 -7.69
C PRO A 314 23.23 -19.82 -7.96
N LEU A 315 22.02 -20.28 -8.24
CA LEU A 315 20.87 -19.42 -8.49
C LEU A 315 20.49 -18.59 -7.25
N MET A 316 20.56 -19.19 -6.06
CA MET A 316 20.34 -18.46 -4.79
C MET A 316 21.38 -17.36 -4.58
N LYS A 317 22.67 -17.66 -4.84
CA LYS A 317 23.75 -16.68 -4.72
C LYS A 317 23.52 -15.49 -5.66
N SER A 318 23.19 -15.73 -6.92
CA SER A 318 22.84 -14.67 -7.88
C SER A 318 21.67 -13.80 -7.41
N TYR A 319 20.64 -14.38 -6.79
CA TYR A 319 19.54 -13.63 -6.22
C TYR A 319 19.95 -12.77 -5.01
N LEU A 320 20.72 -13.35 -4.08
CA LEU A 320 21.18 -12.69 -2.85
C LEU A 320 22.16 -11.55 -3.15
N ASP A 321 22.92 -11.66 -4.24
CA ASP A 321 23.87 -10.67 -4.73
C ASP A 321 23.26 -9.66 -5.72
N PHE A 322 21.98 -9.83 -6.10
CA PHE A 322 21.29 -9.02 -7.12
C PHE A 322 22.00 -9.03 -8.49
N ASP A 323 22.63 -10.15 -8.86
CA ASP A 323 23.21 -10.35 -10.20
C ASP A 323 22.09 -10.65 -11.20
N TYR A 324 21.48 -9.57 -11.71
CA TYR A 324 20.36 -9.65 -12.64
C TYR A 324 20.69 -10.43 -13.93
N LEU A 325 21.94 -10.38 -14.40
CA LEU A 325 22.36 -11.07 -15.61
C LEU A 325 22.48 -12.57 -15.38
N ALA A 326 23.01 -12.99 -14.23
CA ALA A 326 23.04 -14.40 -13.84
C ALA A 326 21.64 -14.96 -13.52
N LEU A 327 20.66 -14.11 -13.23
CA LEU A 327 19.25 -14.50 -13.04
C LEU A 327 18.45 -14.64 -14.36
N GLU A 328 19.04 -14.36 -15.53
CA GLU A 328 18.32 -14.49 -16.80
C GLU A 328 17.88 -15.96 -17.03
N PRO A 329 16.60 -16.23 -17.33
CA PRO A 329 16.04 -17.58 -17.32
C PRO A 329 16.73 -18.57 -18.26
N ASP A 330 17.19 -18.09 -19.42
CA ASP A 330 17.83 -18.92 -20.45
C ASP A 330 19.22 -19.43 -20.07
N ARG A 331 19.77 -18.94 -18.95
CA ARG A 331 21.04 -19.42 -18.38
C ARG A 331 20.88 -20.61 -17.43
N HIS A 332 19.64 -21.02 -17.16
CA HIS A 332 19.31 -22.06 -16.21
C HIS A 332 18.63 -23.24 -16.90
N PRO A 333 18.77 -24.47 -16.36
CA PRO A 333 18.05 -25.62 -16.88
C PRO A 333 16.53 -25.41 -16.80
N ASP A 334 15.77 -26.10 -17.66
CA ASP A 334 14.31 -25.97 -17.76
C ASP A 334 13.59 -26.13 -16.42
N SER A 335 14.10 -27.01 -15.56
CA SER A 335 13.57 -27.27 -14.22
C SER A 335 13.72 -26.11 -13.22
N LEU A 336 14.57 -25.12 -13.54
CA LEU A 336 14.82 -23.91 -12.75
C LEU A 336 14.42 -22.62 -13.46
N ARG A 337 14.10 -22.67 -14.76
CA ARG A 337 13.81 -21.47 -15.57
C ARG A 337 12.70 -20.60 -14.99
N GLN A 338 11.59 -21.21 -14.54
CA GLN A 338 10.48 -20.49 -13.91
C GLN A 338 10.91 -19.85 -12.58
N LEU A 339 11.67 -20.58 -11.75
CA LEU A 339 12.20 -20.04 -10.50
C LEU A 339 13.17 -18.88 -10.75
N ALA A 340 14.10 -19.00 -11.70
CA ALA A 340 15.02 -17.93 -12.08
C ALA A 340 14.26 -16.68 -12.55
N THR A 341 13.22 -16.87 -13.37
CA THR A 341 12.33 -15.77 -13.81
C THR A 341 11.67 -15.09 -12.62
N LEU A 342 11.13 -15.86 -11.66
CA LEU A 342 10.51 -15.30 -10.46
C LEU A 342 11.54 -14.57 -9.58
N LEU A 343 12.72 -15.14 -9.33
CA LEU A 343 13.78 -14.51 -8.53
C LEU A 343 14.28 -13.22 -9.18
N SER A 344 14.42 -13.18 -10.51
CA SER A 344 14.75 -11.98 -11.28
C SER A 344 13.70 -10.87 -11.08
N TYR A 345 12.42 -11.23 -11.00
CA TYR A 345 11.35 -10.32 -10.64
C TYR A 345 11.41 -9.89 -9.16
N LEU A 346 11.54 -10.82 -8.22
CA LEU A 346 11.60 -10.52 -6.78
C LEU A 346 12.78 -9.60 -6.43
N ALA A 347 13.92 -9.73 -7.12
CA ALA A 347 15.07 -8.85 -6.95
C ALA A 347 14.74 -7.39 -7.34
N ARG A 348 13.80 -7.18 -8.28
CA ARG A 348 13.33 -5.87 -8.74
C ARG A 348 12.09 -5.37 -8.00
N GLU A 349 11.25 -6.27 -7.48
CA GLU A 349 10.10 -5.93 -6.64
C GLU A 349 10.51 -5.01 -5.49
N TYR A 350 11.68 -5.29 -4.90
CA TYR A 350 12.32 -4.46 -3.88
C TYR A 350 13.18 -3.33 -4.48
N SER A 351 12.61 -2.55 -5.39
CA SER A 351 13.18 -1.30 -5.89
C SER A 351 12.13 -0.18 -5.82
N TYR A 352 12.50 1.08 -6.03
CA TYR A 352 11.52 2.16 -6.23
C TYR A 352 11.22 2.42 -7.71
N ASP A 353 11.81 1.65 -8.62
CA ASP A 353 11.58 1.78 -10.07
C ASP A 353 10.38 0.90 -10.47
N ASP A 354 9.20 1.51 -10.44
CA ASP A 354 7.94 0.84 -10.77
C ASP A 354 7.90 0.37 -12.24
N ASN A 355 8.71 0.97 -13.12
CA ASN A 355 8.77 0.64 -14.53
C ASN A 355 9.64 -0.61 -14.76
N ALA A 356 10.81 -0.68 -14.12
CA ALA A 356 11.65 -1.88 -14.10
C ALA A 356 10.90 -3.08 -13.50
N LYS A 357 10.12 -2.84 -12.43
CA LYS A 357 9.20 -3.87 -11.88
C LYS A 357 8.18 -4.31 -12.91
N ALA A 358 7.48 -3.38 -13.57
CA ALA A 358 6.47 -3.71 -14.57
C ALA A 358 7.06 -4.51 -15.73
N ILE A 359 8.28 -4.21 -16.19
CA ILE A 359 8.98 -4.97 -17.25
C ILE A 359 9.24 -6.41 -16.80
N ALA A 360 9.84 -6.59 -15.63
CA ALA A 360 10.12 -7.91 -15.09
C ALA A 360 8.83 -8.71 -14.84
N ALA A 361 7.77 -8.03 -14.43
CA ALA A 361 6.48 -8.65 -14.20
C ALA A 361 5.80 -9.13 -15.49
N MET A 362 5.93 -8.39 -16.60
CA MET A 362 5.45 -8.85 -17.92
C MET A 362 6.16 -10.11 -18.37
N LYS A 363 7.50 -10.19 -18.23
CA LYS A 363 8.26 -11.42 -18.51
C LYS A 363 7.76 -12.61 -17.69
N VAL A 364 7.40 -12.39 -16.42
CA VAL A 364 6.76 -13.42 -15.59
C VAL A 364 5.39 -13.79 -16.15
N MET A 365 4.53 -12.84 -16.52
CA MET A 365 3.20 -13.14 -17.06
C MET A 365 3.25 -13.91 -18.39
N GLU A 366 4.25 -13.63 -19.24
CA GLU A 366 4.46 -14.33 -20.52
C GLU A 366 4.88 -15.79 -20.32
N SER A 367 5.83 -16.04 -19.41
CA SER A 367 6.40 -17.37 -19.18
C SER A 367 5.64 -18.20 -18.13
N MET A 368 4.96 -17.54 -17.20
CA MET A 368 4.27 -18.10 -16.04
C MET A 368 2.96 -17.34 -15.78
N PRO A 369 1.97 -17.40 -16.69
CA PRO A 369 0.71 -16.65 -16.56
C PRO A 369 -0.09 -17.01 -15.29
N GLN A 370 0.23 -18.14 -14.65
CA GLN A 370 -0.41 -18.60 -13.41
C GLN A 370 0.34 -18.17 -12.13
N CYS A 371 1.41 -17.39 -12.26
CA CYS A 371 2.08 -16.78 -11.13
C CYS A 371 1.30 -15.54 -10.66
N TYR A 372 0.07 -15.75 -10.17
CA TYR A 372 -0.87 -14.68 -9.86
C TYR A 372 -0.34 -13.67 -8.83
N ARG A 373 0.60 -14.11 -7.97
CA ARG A 373 1.34 -13.25 -7.04
C ARG A 373 1.94 -12.02 -7.71
N VAL A 374 2.48 -12.19 -8.91
CA VAL A 374 3.13 -11.07 -9.64
C VAL A 374 2.08 -10.08 -10.11
N VAL A 375 0.97 -10.55 -10.68
CA VAL A 375 -0.15 -9.69 -11.10
C VAL A 375 -0.73 -8.93 -9.90
N ALA A 376 -0.92 -9.64 -8.78
CA ALA A 376 -1.36 -9.07 -7.52
C ALA A 376 -0.46 -7.91 -7.04
N GLU A 377 0.86 -8.03 -7.17
CA GLU A 377 1.77 -6.95 -6.81
C GLU A 377 1.74 -5.78 -7.80
N ILE A 378 1.66 -6.05 -9.12
CA ILE A 378 1.52 -4.98 -10.12
C ILE A 378 0.24 -4.17 -9.89
N SER A 379 -0.86 -4.82 -9.48
CA SER A 379 -2.10 -4.13 -9.13
C SER A 379 -1.95 -3.12 -7.98
N GLU A 380 -0.94 -3.29 -7.12
CA GLU A 380 -0.61 -2.36 -6.03
C GLU A 380 0.43 -1.30 -6.44
N ASN A 381 0.87 -1.29 -7.71
CA ASN A 381 1.82 -0.31 -8.24
C ASN A 381 1.29 1.14 -8.09
N ARG A 382 2.20 2.09 -7.86
CA ARG A 382 1.86 3.52 -7.71
C ARG A 382 1.42 4.14 -9.03
N GLU A 383 1.95 3.65 -10.15
CA GLU A 383 1.55 4.07 -11.48
C GLU A 383 0.12 3.62 -11.79
N LEU A 384 -0.77 4.59 -11.98
CA LEU A 384 -2.20 4.34 -12.21
C LEU A 384 -2.47 3.50 -13.46
N GLY A 385 -1.76 3.75 -14.56
CA GLY A 385 -1.92 3.01 -15.81
C GLY A 385 -1.65 1.52 -15.62
N THR A 386 -0.47 1.22 -15.07
CA THR A 386 0.00 -0.12 -14.72
C THR A 386 -0.96 -0.83 -13.75
N ALA A 387 -1.35 -0.16 -12.66
CA ALA A 387 -2.29 -0.72 -11.69
C ALA A 387 -3.66 -1.04 -12.31
N ARG A 388 -4.22 -0.12 -13.10
CA ARG A 388 -5.51 -0.29 -13.79
C ARG A 388 -5.47 -1.48 -14.74
N GLN A 389 -4.45 -1.57 -15.59
CA GLN A 389 -4.28 -2.69 -16.51
C GLN A 389 -4.19 -4.02 -15.76
N ALA A 390 -3.34 -4.10 -14.73
CA ALA A 390 -3.19 -5.31 -13.93
C ALA A 390 -4.50 -5.73 -13.22
N THR A 391 -5.22 -4.79 -12.60
CA THR A 391 -6.50 -5.11 -11.95
C THR A 391 -7.60 -5.52 -12.92
N GLY A 392 -7.58 -5.04 -14.16
CA GLY A 392 -8.52 -5.45 -15.20
C GLY A 392 -8.20 -6.82 -15.78
N VAL A 393 -6.90 -7.14 -15.94
CA VAL A 393 -6.44 -8.41 -16.51
C VAL A 393 -6.47 -9.55 -15.49
N SER A 394 -6.23 -9.29 -14.20
CA SER A 394 -6.08 -10.36 -13.19
C SER A 394 -7.25 -11.36 -13.18
N PRO A 395 -8.53 -10.94 -13.06
CA PRO A 395 -9.64 -11.90 -13.05
C PRO A 395 -9.72 -12.70 -14.35
N LEU A 396 -9.45 -12.09 -15.50
CA LEU A 396 -9.47 -12.74 -16.81
C LEU A 396 -8.37 -13.80 -16.92
N LEU A 397 -7.16 -13.45 -16.49
CA LEU A 397 -6.00 -14.33 -16.50
C LEU A 397 -6.20 -15.53 -15.58
N THR A 398 -6.74 -15.31 -14.38
CA THR A 398 -7.11 -16.38 -13.45
C THR A 398 -8.13 -17.31 -14.09
N GLY A 399 -9.19 -16.78 -14.69
CA GLY A 399 -10.21 -17.59 -15.36
C GLY A 399 -9.64 -18.42 -16.51
N ALA A 400 -8.86 -17.77 -17.39
CA ALA A 400 -8.28 -18.42 -18.56
C ALA A 400 -7.29 -19.55 -18.24
N THR A 401 -6.66 -19.54 -17.06
CA THR A 401 -5.57 -20.47 -16.75
C THR A 401 -5.87 -21.46 -15.63
N LEU A 402 -6.78 -21.13 -14.70
CA LEU A 402 -7.09 -21.95 -13.52
C LEU A 402 -7.65 -23.33 -13.87
N TYR A 403 -8.69 -23.39 -14.70
CA TYR A 403 -9.44 -24.62 -14.95
C TYR A 403 -8.59 -25.74 -15.55
N SER A 404 -7.70 -25.38 -16.49
CA SER A 404 -6.77 -26.33 -17.10
C SER A 404 -5.84 -27.01 -16.09
N ARG A 405 -5.51 -26.33 -14.97
CA ARG A 405 -4.66 -26.89 -13.91
C ARG A 405 -5.45 -27.75 -12.95
N ILE A 406 -6.62 -27.27 -12.51
CA ILE A 406 -7.49 -28.07 -11.66
C ILE A 406 -7.87 -29.38 -12.36
N ALA A 407 -8.24 -29.33 -13.64
CA ALA A 407 -8.62 -30.51 -14.42
C ALA A 407 -7.52 -31.58 -14.57
N LYS A 408 -6.25 -31.21 -14.36
CA LYS A 408 -5.07 -32.10 -14.39
C LYS A 408 -4.73 -32.73 -13.04
N LEU A 409 -5.37 -32.29 -11.94
CA LEU A 409 -5.16 -32.90 -10.64
C LEU A 409 -5.68 -34.34 -10.65
N PRO A 410 -4.92 -35.31 -10.12
CA PRO A 410 -5.39 -36.68 -9.97
C PRO A 410 -6.50 -36.75 -8.92
N SER A 411 -7.36 -37.76 -9.04
CA SER A 411 -8.36 -38.09 -8.02
C SER A 411 -9.32 -36.95 -7.64
N LEU A 412 -9.64 -36.05 -8.58
CA LEU A 412 -10.63 -35.01 -8.36
C LEU A 412 -12.01 -35.62 -8.06
N PRO A 413 -12.72 -35.15 -7.02
CA PRO A 413 -14.12 -35.51 -6.82
C PRO A 413 -14.95 -35.20 -8.07
N PRO A 414 -15.94 -36.04 -8.45
CA PRO A 414 -16.67 -35.89 -9.71
C PRO A 414 -17.31 -34.50 -9.90
N ALA A 415 -17.83 -33.90 -8.82
CA ALA A 415 -18.40 -32.57 -8.85
C ALA A 415 -17.36 -31.48 -9.21
N ILE A 416 -16.15 -31.57 -8.66
CA ILE A 416 -15.06 -30.64 -8.95
C ILE A 416 -14.53 -30.86 -10.37
N LYS A 417 -14.37 -32.12 -10.78
CA LYS A 417 -13.93 -32.46 -12.15
C LYS A 417 -14.88 -31.88 -13.20
N LYS A 418 -16.19 -32.06 -13.01
CA LYS A 418 -17.23 -31.48 -13.88
C LYS A 418 -17.10 -29.95 -13.99
N LEU A 419 -16.98 -29.24 -12.86
CA LEU A 419 -16.83 -27.78 -12.86
C LEU A 419 -15.53 -27.32 -13.54
N ALA A 420 -14.44 -28.08 -13.36
CA ALA A 420 -13.16 -27.80 -14.02
C ALA A 420 -13.26 -27.99 -15.54
N ASP A 421 -13.93 -29.04 -16.00
CA ASP A 421 -14.12 -29.31 -17.42
C ASP A 421 -15.09 -28.30 -18.07
N GLU A 422 -16.18 -27.92 -17.39
CA GLU A 422 -17.08 -26.84 -17.82
C GLU A 422 -16.32 -25.51 -17.97
N GLY A 423 -15.43 -25.20 -17.03
CA GLY A 423 -14.63 -23.97 -17.06
C GLY A 423 -13.58 -23.99 -18.17
N LEU A 424 -13.02 -25.16 -18.46
CA LEU A 424 -12.15 -25.33 -19.61
C LEU A 424 -12.90 -25.01 -20.89
N VAL A 425 -14.09 -25.58 -21.10
CA VAL A 425 -14.94 -25.30 -22.28
C VAL A 425 -15.28 -23.81 -22.39
N LEU A 426 -15.65 -23.18 -21.28
CA LEU A 426 -16.01 -21.76 -21.23
C LEU A 426 -14.85 -20.82 -21.58
N THR A 427 -13.61 -21.23 -21.29
CA THR A 427 -12.40 -20.41 -21.47
C THR A 427 -11.59 -20.80 -22.72
N THR A 428 -11.83 -21.97 -23.31
CA THR A 428 -11.26 -22.37 -24.60
C THR A 428 -11.99 -21.67 -25.75
N GLY A 429 -11.30 -20.79 -26.47
CA GLY A 429 -11.83 -20.14 -27.69
C GLY A 429 -11.44 -18.68 -27.84
N GLY A 430 -11.09 -18.02 -26.73
CA GLY A 430 -10.33 -16.79 -26.71
C GLY A 430 -8.91 -17.09 -26.22
N GLY A 431 -7.87 -16.40 -26.69
CA GLY A 431 -6.55 -16.49 -26.03
C GLY A 431 -6.62 -16.10 -24.54
N PRO A 432 -5.48 -15.97 -23.82
CA PRO A 432 -5.46 -15.55 -22.41
C PRO A 432 -6.23 -14.24 -22.11
N LEU A 433 -6.49 -13.44 -23.14
CA LEU A 433 -7.26 -12.18 -23.12
C LEU A 433 -8.48 -12.18 -24.06
N GLY A 434 -8.88 -13.33 -24.60
CA GLY A 434 -9.97 -13.40 -25.57
C GLY A 434 -11.36 -13.30 -24.94
N SER A 435 -12.36 -13.02 -25.77
CA SER A 435 -13.76 -12.74 -25.39
C SER A 435 -14.50 -14.00 -24.89
N HIS A 436 -14.18 -14.46 -23.69
CA HIS A 436 -15.02 -15.40 -22.97
C HIS A 436 -16.08 -14.64 -22.15
N ASP A 437 -17.20 -15.30 -21.84
CA ASP A 437 -18.23 -14.71 -20.98
C ASP A 437 -17.72 -14.65 -19.54
N VAL A 438 -17.12 -13.49 -19.21
CA VAL A 438 -16.55 -13.20 -17.88
C VAL A 438 -17.59 -13.37 -16.77
N ARG A 439 -18.86 -13.03 -17.03
CA ARG A 439 -19.92 -13.18 -16.04
C ARG A 439 -20.22 -14.64 -15.76
N ALA A 440 -20.33 -15.46 -16.79
CA ALA A 440 -20.52 -16.90 -16.64
C ALA A 440 -19.30 -17.55 -15.92
N GLU A 441 -18.08 -17.09 -16.24
CA GLU A 441 -16.86 -17.61 -15.63
C GLU A 441 -16.80 -17.30 -14.13
N LEU A 442 -17.07 -16.06 -13.71
CA LEU A 442 -17.06 -15.68 -12.30
C LEU A 442 -18.07 -16.49 -11.48
N VAL A 443 -19.27 -16.74 -12.03
CA VAL A 443 -20.27 -17.62 -11.40
C VAL A 443 -19.75 -19.04 -11.27
N LEU A 444 -19.14 -19.59 -12.33
CA LEU A 444 -18.60 -20.94 -12.32
C LEU A 444 -17.42 -21.07 -11.34
N ARG A 445 -16.55 -20.06 -11.27
CA ARG A 445 -15.43 -19.99 -10.32
C ARG A 445 -15.93 -20.01 -8.88
N GLY A 446 -16.96 -19.23 -8.56
CA GLY A 446 -17.60 -19.25 -7.24
C GLY A 446 -18.09 -20.65 -6.85
N LYS A 447 -18.73 -21.37 -7.80
CA LYS A 447 -19.15 -22.77 -7.59
C LYS A 447 -17.97 -23.71 -7.39
N LEU A 448 -16.88 -23.55 -8.17
CA LEU A 448 -15.67 -24.36 -8.02
C LEU A 448 -15.01 -24.17 -6.65
N ILE A 449 -14.90 -22.92 -6.20
CA ILE A 449 -14.36 -22.57 -4.87
C ILE A 449 -15.19 -23.25 -3.77
N ALA A 450 -16.52 -23.11 -3.82
CA ALA A 450 -17.41 -23.71 -2.85
C ALA A 450 -17.31 -25.26 -2.85
N ALA A 451 -17.24 -25.88 -4.04
CA ALA A 451 -17.10 -27.32 -4.17
C ALA A 451 -15.76 -27.83 -3.61
N LEU A 452 -14.66 -27.10 -3.82
CA LEU A 452 -13.35 -27.42 -3.22
C LEU A 452 -13.38 -27.30 -1.69
N GLN A 453 -14.02 -26.25 -1.17
CA GLN A 453 -14.16 -26.03 0.29
C GLN A 453 -15.06 -27.07 0.96
N ALA A 454 -16.07 -27.58 0.26
CA ALA A 454 -17.01 -28.58 0.75
C ALA A 454 -16.55 -30.03 0.53
N ALA A 455 -15.45 -30.26 -0.17
CA ALA A 455 -14.99 -31.61 -0.48
C ALA A 455 -14.55 -32.37 0.79
N ASP A 456 -15.17 -33.52 1.03
CA ASP A 456 -14.72 -34.50 2.02
C ASP A 456 -13.36 -35.11 1.58
N GLY A 457 -12.40 -35.23 2.50
CA GLY A 457 -11.02 -35.61 2.16
C GLY A 457 -10.91 -36.97 1.44
N ALA A 458 -10.04 -37.13 0.42
CA ALA A 458 -8.62 -37.36 0.68
C ALA A 458 -7.63 -37.03 -0.47
N VAL A 459 -6.44 -36.51 -0.08
CA VAL A 459 -5.09 -37.01 -0.42
C VAL A 459 -4.17 -36.89 0.83
N GLY A 460 -3.66 -38.03 1.36
CA GLY A 460 -2.46 -38.25 2.25
C GLY A 460 -2.50 -38.03 3.79
N GLU A 461 -3.14 -38.92 4.59
CA GLU A 461 -3.49 -38.77 6.04
C GLU A 461 -2.19 -38.68 6.85
N GLN A 462 -1.75 -37.53 7.32
CA GLN A 462 -2.00 -37.03 8.67
C GLN A 462 -1.47 -35.59 8.81
N GLN A 463 -1.03 -34.97 7.70
CA GLN A 463 -0.61 -33.55 7.58
C GLN A 463 -1.32 -32.82 6.43
N ARG A 464 -2.45 -33.40 5.97
CA ARG A 464 -3.07 -33.21 4.66
C ARG A 464 -3.25 -31.75 4.28
N LEU A 465 -2.53 -31.29 3.25
CA LEU A 465 -3.06 -30.25 2.38
C LEU A 465 -4.26 -30.86 1.64
N THR A 466 -5.48 -30.49 2.02
CA THR A 466 -6.71 -31.04 1.45
C THR A 466 -7.29 -30.13 0.36
N PHE A 467 -8.28 -30.62 -0.39
CA PHE A 467 -9.04 -29.80 -1.33
C PHE A 467 -9.65 -28.55 -0.68
N PRO A 468 -10.18 -28.61 0.56
CA PRO A 468 -10.56 -27.40 1.29
C PRO A 468 -9.45 -26.35 1.41
N THR A 469 -8.19 -26.73 1.61
CA THR A 469 -7.07 -25.77 1.60
C THR A 469 -6.91 -25.13 0.23
N LEU A 470 -7.00 -25.89 -0.87
CA LEU A 470 -6.94 -25.31 -2.21
C LEU A 470 -8.12 -24.37 -2.49
N GLY A 471 -9.33 -24.75 -2.08
CA GLY A 471 -10.52 -23.90 -2.16
C GLY A 471 -10.39 -22.62 -1.33
N PHE A 472 -9.77 -22.70 -0.15
CA PHE A 472 -9.45 -21.54 0.68
C PHE A 472 -8.45 -20.60 -0.02
N LEU A 473 -7.34 -21.12 -0.56
CA LEU A 473 -6.36 -20.33 -1.29
C LEU A 473 -6.96 -19.64 -2.52
N LEU A 474 -7.84 -20.33 -3.26
CA LEU A 474 -8.52 -19.76 -4.43
C LEU A 474 -9.55 -18.69 -4.04
N SER A 475 -10.28 -18.92 -2.95
CA SER A 475 -11.21 -17.92 -2.39
C SER A 475 -10.47 -16.65 -1.99
N ASP A 476 -9.33 -16.79 -1.33
CA ASP A 476 -8.54 -15.66 -0.83
C ASP A 476 -7.87 -14.88 -1.98
N HIS A 477 -7.32 -15.60 -2.97
CA HIS A 477 -6.82 -15.00 -4.21
C HIS A 477 -7.92 -14.22 -4.94
N SER A 478 -9.07 -14.85 -5.22
CA SER A 478 -10.18 -14.22 -5.94
C SER A 478 -10.77 -13.03 -5.18
N PHE A 479 -10.85 -13.11 -3.85
CA PHE A 479 -11.23 -11.99 -3.00
C PHE A 479 -10.27 -10.80 -3.19
N MET A 480 -8.95 -11.05 -3.16
CA MET A 480 -7.96 -10.01 -3.34
C MET A 480 -7.93 -9.40 -4.74
N GLU A 481 -8.29 -10.14 -5.80
CA GLU A 481 -8.49 -9.57 -7.14
C GLU A 481 -9.58 -8.49 -7.12
N VAL A 482 -10.71 -8.78 -6.47
CA VAL A 482 -11.85 -7.86 -6.37
C VAL A 482 -11.53 -6.65 -5.47
N VAL A 483 -10.86 -6.87 -4.34
CA VAL A 483 -10.43 -5.78 -3.44
C VAL A 483 -9.53 -4.78 -4.18
N ARG A 484 -8.53 -5.26 -4.92
CA ARG A 484 -7.60 -4.38 -5.65
C ARG A 484 -8.29 -3.64 -6.79
N LEU A 485 -9.18 -4.31 -7.53
CA LEU A 485 -10.02 -3.66 -8.53
C LEU A 485 -10.87 -2.54 -7.90
N ALA A 486 -11.51 -2.82 -6.77
CA ALA A 486 -12.30 -1.83 -6.05
C ALA A 486 -11.45 -0.64 -5.57
N GLU A 487 -10.26 -0.91 -5.03
CA GLU A 487 -9.31 0.12 -4.60
C GLU A 487 -8.89 1.02 -5.76
N VAL A 488 -8.55 0.45 -6.92
CA VAL A 488 -8.17 1.24 -8.11
C VAL A 488 -9.34 2.08 -8.61
N LEU A 489 -10.54 1.49 -8.75
CA LEU A 489 -11.73 2.22 -9.21
C LEU A 489 -12.08 3.37 -8.26
N VAL A 490 -12.20 3.11 -6.96
CA VAL A 490 -12.71 4.10 -6.01
C VAL A 490 -11.63 5.08 -5.59
N HIS A 491 -10.44 4.63 -5.21
CA HIS A 491 -9.42 5.52 -4.64
C HIS A 491 -8.49 6.14 -5.68
N LYS A 492 -8.20 5.45 -6.78
CA LYS A 492 -7.31 6.00 -7.80
C LYS A 492 -8.03 6.65 -8.97
N LEU A 493 -9.21 6.17 -9.34
CA LEU A 493 -9.99 6.70 -10.47
C LEU A 493 -11.21 7.53 -10.05
N ALA A 494 -11.56 7.54 -8.76
CA ALA A 494 -12.79 8.16 -8.25
C ALA A 494 -14.06 7.71 -9.00
N VAL A 495 -14.06 6.45 -9.45
CA VAL A 495 -15.18 5.77 -10.12
C VAL A 495 -15.99 5.02 -9.07
N PRO A 496 -17.29 5.29 -8.91
CA PRO A 496 -18.14 4.51 -8.02
C PRO A 496 -18.26 3.06 -8.54
N LEU A 497 -18.41 2.10 -7.62
CA LEU A 497 -18.54 0.69 -8.03
C LEU A 497 -19.88 0.39 -8.74
N ASP A 498 -20.95 1.09 -8.43
CA ASP A 498 -22.29 0.78 -8.98
C ASP A 498 -22.65 1.72 -10.15
N PRO A 499 -23.29 1.23 -11.24
CA PRO A 499 -23.85 -0.11 -11.48
C PRO A 499 -22.90 -1.08 -12.25
N GLY A 500 -22.95 -2.38 -11.93
CA GLY A 500 -22.29 -3.45 -12.70
C GLY A 500 -21.26 -4.29 -11.92
N PHE A 501 -20.86 -3.85 -10.73
CA PHE A 501 -19.88 -4.56 -9.90
C PHE A 501 -20.46 -5.82 -9.24
N GLU A 502 -21.77 -6.02 -9.30
CA GLU A 502 -22.47 -7.23 -8.83
C GLU A 502 -21.99 -8.50 -9.56
N VAL A 503 -21.42 -8.34 -10.77
CA VAL A 503 -20.83 -9.45 -11.53
C VAL A 503 -19.75 -10.21 -10.75
N PHE A 504 -19.04 -9.55 -9.82
CA PHE A 504 -17.98 -10.15 -9.01
C PHE A 504 -18.50 -10.82 -7.73
N GLU A 505 -19.77 -10.61 -7.33
CA GLU A 505 -20.34 -11.17 -6.09
C GLU A 505 -20.13 -12.68 -5.90
N PRO A 506 -20.24 -13.53 -6.94
CA PRO A 506 -20.03 -14.97 -6.79
C PRO A 506 -18.66 -15.37 -6.21
N ILE A 507 -17.61 -14.55 -6.38
CA ILE A 507 -16.25 -14.89 -5.97
C ILE A 507 -15.78 -14.17 -4.71
N TYR A 508 -16.42 -13.07 -4.30
CA TYR A 508 -16.03 -12.35 -3.07
C TYR A 508 -17.07 -12.41 -1.95
N LYS A 509 -18.38 -12.50 -2.22
CA LYS A 509 -19.41 -12.49 -1.16
C LYS A 509 -19.29 -13.64 -0.15
N PRO A 510 -18.94 -14.87 -0.56
CA PRO A 510 -18.73 -15.96 0.38
C PRO A 510 -17.51 -15.78 1.29
N HIS A 511 -16.58 -14.86 0.95
CA HIS A 511 -15.39 -14.63 1.75
C HIS A 511 -15.74 -13.99 3.11
N PRO A 512 -15.10 -14.39 4.24
CA PRO A 512 -15.39 -13.82 5.56
C PRO A 512 -15.23 -12.30 5.62
N TYR A 513 -14.31 -11.76 4.82
CA TYR A 513 -14.00 -10.33 4.73
C TYR A 513 -14.72 -9.61 3.58
N SER A 514 -15.81 -10.18 3.04
CA SER A 514 -16.58 -9.58 1.94
C SER A 514 -17.04 -8.15 2.21
N TYR A 515 -17.24 -7.80 3.48
CA TYR A 515 -17.60 -6.45 3.92
C TYR A 515 -16.53 -5.39 3.59
N VAL A 516 -15.27 -5.79 3.37
CA VAL A 516 -14.20 -4.89 2.90
C VAL A 516 -14.54 -4.35 1.52
N VAL A 517 -14.93 -5.25 0.59
CA VAL A 517 -15.36 -4.86 -0.76
C VAL A 517 -16.62 -4.00 -0.68
N ASP A 518 -17.58 -4.36 0.18
CA ASP A 518 -18.82 -3.60 0.37
C ASP A 518 -18.56 -2.17 0.88
N SER A 519 -17.48 -1.93 1.63
CA SER A 519 -17.12 -0.60 2.12
C SER A 519 -16.74 0.39 1.00
N TYR A 520 -16.28 -0.13 -0.14
CA TYR A 520 -15.96 0.67 -1.31
C TYR A 520 -17.23 1.09 -2.08
N ARG A 521 -18.39 0.48 -1.78
CA ARG A 521 -19.66 0.93 -2.35
C ARG A 521 -20.02 2.30 -1.76
N GLY A 522 -20.68 3.14 -2.56
CA GLY A 522 -21.04 4.52 -2.19
C GLY A 522 -22.01 4.64 -0.99
N SER A 523 -22.52 3.52 -0.47
CA SER A 523 -23.47 3.47 0.64
C SER A 523 -22.79 3.72 1.99
N LEU A 524 -23.22 4.77 2.69
CA LEU A 524 -22.80 5.07 4.06
C LEU A 524 -23.18 3.93 5.02
N GLU A 525 -24.33 3.29 4.82
CA GLU A 525 -24.81 2.17 5.64
C GLU A 525 -23.89 0.97 5.52
N LEU A 526 -23.54 0.55 4.29
CA LEU A 526 -22.61 -0.55 4.06
C LEU A 526 -21.24 -0.25 4.68
N ARG A 527 -20.79 1.00 4.59
CA ARG A 527 -19.55 1.46 5.24
C ARG A 527 -19.62 1.31 6.77
N GLN A 528 -20.72 1.72 7.40
CA GLN A 528 -20.89 1.58 8.85
C GLN A 528 -20.96 0.12 9.31
N VAL A 529 -21.63 -0.74 8.53
CA VAL A 529 -21.64 -2.19 8.78
C VAL A 529 -20.22 -2.77 8.66
N ALA A 530 -19.48 -2.37 7.63
CA ALA A 530 -18.09 -2.80 7.42
C ALA A 530 -17.17 -2.35 8.57
N ILE A 531 -17.32 -1.11 9.06
CA ILE A 531 -16.60 -0.59 10.23
C ILE A 531 -16.95 -1.40 11.49
N GLY A 532 -18.23 -1.70 11.70
CA GLY A 532 -18.71 -2.48 12.84
C GLY A 532 -18.10 -3.88 12.87
N LYS A 533 -18.06 -4.57 11.71
CA LYS A 533 -17.42 -5.87 11.55
C LYS A 533 -15.91 -5.79 11.74
N ALA A 534 -15.24 -4.84 11.09
CA ALA A 534 -13.79 -4.65 11.21
C ALA A 534 -13.33 -4.44 12.66
N LYS A 535 -14.15 -3.80 13.51
CA LYS A 535 -13.88 -3.62 14.95
C LYS A 535 -13.98 -4.91 15.77
N GLN A 536 -14.75 -5.88 15.30
CA GLN A 536 -14.92 -7.19 15.95
C GLN A 536 -13.83 -8.17 15.55
N GLU A 537 -13.13 -7.92 14.44
CA GLU A 537 -12.06 -8.79 13.98
C GLU A 537 -10.84 -8.76 14.89
N SER A 538 -10.31 -9.94 15.18
CA SER A 538 -9.03 -10.05 15.87
C SER A 538 -7.91 -9.67 14.92
N CYS A 539 -7.19 -8.60 15.23
CA CYS A 539 -5.99 -8.26 14.48
C CYS A 539 -4.93 -9.37 14.53
N ALA A 540 -5.01 -10.33 15.48
CA ALA A 540 -4.00 -11.39 15.67
C ALA A 540 -3.64 -12.14 14.37
N ASN A 541 -4.57 -12.24 13.42
CA ASN A 541 -4.37 -12.97 12.16
C ASN A 541 -4.36 -12.07 10.93
N LEU A 542 -4.14 -10.78 11.10
CA LEU A 542 -4.04 -9.84 9.98
C LEU A 542 -2.57 -9.51 9.75
N ASP A 543 -2.07 -9.75 8.54
CA ASP A 543 -0.76 -9.25 8.14
C ASP A 543 -0.90 -7.92 7.36
N MET A 544 0.21 -7.44 6.82
CA MET A 544 0.23 -6.19 6.04
C MET A 544 -0.57 -6.25 4.72
N ASN A 545 -0.97 -7.43 4.24
CA ASN A 545 -1.84 -7.57 3.07
C ASN A 545 -3.29 -7.23 3.41
N ALA A 546 -3.70 -7.41 4.67
CA ALA A 546 -5.01 -6.99 5.17
C ALA A 546 -5.18 -5.45 5.29
N ARG A 547 -4.24 -4.67 4.74
CA ARG A 547 -4.30 -3.19 4.70
C ARG A 547 -5.57 -2.64 4.05
N ALA A 548 -6.26 -3.41 3.22
CA ALA A 548 -7.54 -2.99 2.65
C ALA A 548 -8.62 -2.76 3.72
N LEU A 549 -8.41 -3.27 4.95
CA LEU A 549 -9.21 -2.89 6.12
C LEU A 549 -8.96 -1.45 6.58
N LEU A 550 -7.79 -0.86 6.28
CA LEU A 550 -7.46 0.48 6.72
C LEU A 550 -8.39 1.53 6.11
N PRO A 551 -8.65 1.59 4.78
CA PRO A 551 -9.64 2.52 4.23
C PRO A 551 -11.06 2.33 4.79
N VAL A 552 -11.47 1.09 5.08
CA VAL A 552 -12.76 0.79 5.73
C VAL A 552 -12.83 1.51 7.09
N ILE A 553 -11.74 1.45 7.86
CA ILE A 553 -11.59 2.09 9.17
C ILE A 553 -11.42 3.61 9.02
N ASP A 554 -10.69 4.10 8.00
CA ASP A 554 -10.44 5.54 7.70
C ASP A 554 -11.72 6.29 7.36
N GLY A 555 -12.61 5.66 6.60
CA GLY A 555 -13.91 6.24 6.23
C GLY A 555 -14.78 6.61 7.44
N ALA A 556 -14.44 6.15 8.64
CA ALA A 556 -15.11 6.39 9.91
C ALA A 556 -14.70 7.70 10.62
N GLN A 557 -14.55 8.83 9.89
CA GLN A 557 -14.35 10.20 10.41
C GLN A 557 -13.16 10.48 11.37
N ALA A 558 -12.62 11.70 11.27
CA ALA A 558 -11.49 12.26 12.03
C ALA A 558 -11.59 12.22 13.57
N ALA A 559 -12.73 11.84 14.16
CA ALA A 559 -12.86 11.64 15.60
C ALA A 559 -12.16 10.35 16.11
N MET A 560 -11.75 9.44 15.22
CA MET A 560 -11.15 8.14 15.57
C MET A 560 -9.64 8.04 15.35
N VAL A 561 -8.93 9.16 15.17
CA VAL A 561 -7.45 9.22 14.96
C VAL A 561 -6.68 8.43 16.04
N GLY A 562 -7.20 8.30 17.26
CA GLY A 562 -6.58 7.48 18.32
C GLY A 562 -6.76 5.96 18.17
N GLN A 563 -7.85 5.48 17.57
CA GLN A 563 -8.03 4.04 17.29
C GLN A 563 -7.26 3.61 16.03
N TRP A 564 -7.09 4.54 15.08
CA TRP A 564 -6.29 4.37 13.87
C TRP A 564 -4.84 3.99 14.16
N SER A 565 -4.16 4.75 15.02
CA SER A 565 -2.77 4.45 15.39
C SER A 565 -2.69 3.05 15.98
N GLN A 566 -3.64 2.64 16.81
CA GLN A 566 -3.62 1.32 17.44
C GLN A 566 -3.72 0.16 16.45
N THR A 567 -4.59 0.22 15.45
CA THR A 567 -4.72 -0.87 14.45
C THR A 567 -3.48 -0.92 13.55
N ARG A 568 -3.02 0.22 13.04
CA ARG A 568 -1.79 0.28 12.24
C ARG A 568 -0.57 -0.19 13.04
N ASP A 569 -0.45 0.24 14.29
CA ASP A 569 0.65 -0.15 15.18
C ASP A 569 0.54 -1.64 15.56
N LYS A 570 -0.67 -2.22 15.60
CA LYS A 570 -0.85 -3.68 15.77
C LYS A 570 -0.36 -4.43 14.53
N LEU A 571 -0.78 -4.04 13.32
CA LEU A 571 -0.31 -4.65 12.07
C LEU A 571 1.22 -4.52 11.93
N ALA A 572 1.77 -3.35 12.27
CA ALA A 572 3.21 -3.10 12.29
C ALA A 572 3.94 -3.99 13.32
N ARG A 573 3.35 -4.24 14.50
CA ARG A 573 3.95 -5.15 15.50
C ARG A 573 3.87 -6.62 15.09
N GLN A 574 3.01 -6.95 14.13
CA GLN A 574 2.83 -8.29 13.59
C GLN A 574 3.73 -8.59 12.40
N THR A 575 4.45 -7.59 11.88
CA THR A 575 5.47 -7.84 10.85
C THR A 575 6.66 -8.58 11.44
N ASP A 576 7.12 -9.57 10.70
CA ASP A 576 8.36 -10.27 11.00
C ASP A 576 9.55 -9.41 10.53
N MET A 577 10.73 -9.59 11.14
CA MET A 577 11.97 -8.94 10.69
C MET A 577 12.55 -9.68 9.47
N THR A 578 11.72 -9.89 8.44
CA THR A 578 12.14 -10.43 7.14
C THR A 578 12.27 -9.31 6.13
N GLY A 579 13.11 -9.48 5.11
CA GLY A 579 13.28 -8.50 4.04
C GLY A 579 11.97 -8.14 3.33
N ALA A 580 11.07 -9.12 3.12
CA ALA A 580 9.76 -8.89 2.51
C ALA A 580 8.84 -8.02 3.39
N ASP A 581 8.78 -8.32 4.69
CA ASP A 581 7.95 -7.57 5.63
C ASP A 581 8.53 -6.18 5.90
N LEU A 582 9.85 -6.07 6.07
CA LEU A 582 10.54 -4.79 6.23
C LEU A 582 10.37 -3.91 4.99
N SER A 583 10.43 -4.47 3.78
CA SER A 583 10.11 -3.75 2.55
C SER A 583 8.68 -3.17 2.55
N ARG A 584 7.68 -3.99 2.92
CA ARG A 584 6.29 -3.54 3.03
C ARG A 584 6.11 -2.50 4.11
N LEU A 585 6.77 -2.69 5.25
CA LEU A 585 6.75 -1.75 6.36
C LEU A 585 7.33 -0.41 5.92
N PHE A 586 8.45 -0.43 5.19
CA PHE A 586 9.13 0.76 4.71
C PHE A 586 8.34 1.53 3.66
N SER A 587 7.70 0.82 2.74
CA SER A 587 6.85 1.46 1.73
C SER A 587 5.58 2.09 2.33
N ARG A 588 5.21 1.77 3.58
CA ARG A 588 3.88 2.06 4.16
C ARG A 588 3.88 2.82 5.49
N LEU A 589 4.92 2.75 6.33
CA LEU A 589 4.98 3.36 7.68
C LEU A 589 5.69 4.71 7.86
N PRO A 590 6.58 5.23 6.99
CA PRO A 590 7.33 6.46 7.27
C PRO A 590 6.49 7.72 7.59
N GLN A 591 5.16 7.65 7.45
CA GLN A 591 4.21 8.73 7.75
C GLN A 591 3.52 8.60 9.13
N ALA A 592 3.88 7.61 9.95
CA ALA A 592 3.31 7.44 11.28
C ALA A 592 3.95 8.39 12.32
N PRO A 593 3.16 9.15 13.11
CA PRO A 593 3.70 9.94 14.23
C PRO A 593 4.48 9.05 15.20
N GLY A 594 5.74 9.41 15.48
CA GLY A 594 6.62 8.65 16.38
C GLY A 594 7.39 7.50 15.70
N ALA A 595 7.21 7.26 14.41
CA ALA A 595 8.06 6.33 13.67
C ALA A 595 9.52 6.79 13.69
N ARG A 596 10.44 5.82 13.77
CA ARG A 596 11.89 6.02 13.64
C ARG A 596 12.35 5.41 12.32
N PRO A 597 12.10 6.09 11.19
CA PRO A 597 12.39 5.54 9.86
C PRO A 597 13.88 5.29 9.64
N ASP A 598 14.75 6.00 10.35
CA ASP A 598 16.20 5.79 10.44
C ASP A 598 16.54 4.41 11.04
N GLN A 599 15.95 4.07 12.19
CA GLN A 599 16.14 2.76 12.84
C GLN A 599 15.57 1.63 12.00
N LEU A 600 14.44 1.87 11.34
CA LEU A 600 13.86 0.87 10.45
C LEU A 600 14.73 0.65 9.21
N ALA A 601 15.30 1.72 8.64
CA ALA A 601 16.25 1.61 7.53
C ALA A 601 17.50 0.83 7.94
N GLU A 602 18.04 1.09 9.13
CA GLU A 602 19.18 0.38 9.70
C GLU A 602 18.86 -1.11 9.88
N ALA A 603 17.74 -1.45 10.54
CA ALA A 603 17.33 -2.83 10.71
C ALA A 603 17.10 -3.56 9.37
N PHE A 604 16.58 -2.86 8.36
CA PHE A 604 16.42 -3.43 7.02
C PHE A 604 17.77 -3.65 6.33
N TYR A 605 18.71 -2.70 6.44
CA TYR A 605 20.06 -2.85 5.91
C TYR A 605 20.84 -3.95 6.61
N GLU A 606 20.73 -4.07 7.94
CA GLU A 606 21.31 -5.17 8.70
C GLU A 606 20.71 -6.52 8.30
N THR A 607 19.42 -6.57 8.00
CA THR A 607 18.75 -7.81 7.55
C THR A 607 19.14 -8.17 6.12
N TRP A 608 19.30 -7.19 5.22
CA TRP A 608 19.58 -7.41 3.80
C TRP A 608 20.49 -6.33 3.19
N PRO A 609 21.80 -6.36 3.44
CA PRO A 609 22.71 -5.27 3.07
C PRO A 609 22.90 -5.09 1.56
N ASN A 610 22.75 -6.17 0.78
CA ASN A 610 22.83 -6.13 -0.68
C ASN A 610 21.52 -5.63 -1.32
N SER A 611 20.41 -5.55 -0.58
CA SER A 611 19.13 -5.10 -1.12
C SER A 611 19.20 -3.67 -1.62
N THR A 612 18.82 -3.48 -2.88
CA THR A 612 18.59 -2.16 -3.48
C THR A 612 17.64 -1.34 -2.59
N LEU A 613 16.53 -1.91 -2.13
CA LEU A 613 15.58 -1.19 -1.29
C LEU A 613 16.16 -0.81 0.08
N ALA A 614 16.88 -1.73 0.74
CA ALA A 614 17.45 -1.45 2.05
C ALA A 614 18.55 -0.36 1.98
N ARG A 615 19.35 -0.39 0.93
CA ARG A 615 20.34 0.66 0.64
C ARG A 615 19.69 2.00 0.33
N GLN A 616 18.62 2.00 -0.48
CA GLN A 616 17.83 3.20 -0.74
C GLN A 616 17.14 3.72 0.53
N ALA A 617 16.66 2.84 1.40
CA ALA A 617 16.12 3.18 2.71
C ALA A 617 17.15 3.91 3.59
N MET A 618 18.39 3.42 3.62
CA MET A 618 19.50 4.09 4.32
C MET A 618 19.74 5.50 3.75
N ILE A 619 19.82 5.65 2.43
CA ILE A 619 19.99 6.96 1.78
C ILE A 619 18.84 7.91 2.12
N ASN A 620 17.60 7.42 2.04
CA ASN A 620 16.39 8.22 2.22
C ASN A 620 16.02 8.50 3.67
N HIS A 621 16.49 7.74 4.65
CA HIS A 621 16.03 7.90 6.03
C HIS A 621 17.13 7.87 7.09
N ASN A 622 18.33 7.38 6.77
CA ASN A 622 19.51 7.44 7.63
C ASN A 622 20.70 8.07 6.90
N TRP A 623 20.46 9.26 6.31
CA TRP A 623 21.47 9.98 5.54
C TRP A 623 22.74 10.28 6.34
N ARG A 624 22.61 10.49 7.66
CA ARG A 624 23.76 10.73 8.54
C ARG A 624 24.76 9.57 8.51
N ALA A 625 24.29 8.32 8.54
CA ALA A 625 25.16 7.15 8.45
C ALA A 625 25.80 7.03 7.06
N VAL A 626 25.02 7.24 6.00
CA VAL A 626 25.50 7.18 4.61
C VAL A 626 26.56 8.24 4.33
N LYS A 627 26.37 9.47 4.82
CA LYS A 627 27.25 10.62 4.57
C LYS A 627 28.67 10.41 5.14
N LEU A 628 28.84 9.61 6.19
CA LEU A 628 30.15 9.32 6.78
C LEU A 628 31.09 8.57 5.81
N ASP A 629 30.51 7.74 4.94
CA ASP A 629 31.25 6.92 3.96
C ASP A 629 30.79 7.22 2.53
N LEU A 630 30.44 8.48 2.23
CA LEU A 630 29.76 8.88 0.99
C LEU A 630 30.47 8.38 -0.29
N ASP A 631 31.80 8.43 -0.35
CA ASP A 631 32.55 7.99 -1.52
C ASP A 631 32.45 6.46 -1.74
N VAL A 632 32.35 5.67 -0.67
CA VAL A 632 32.10 4.22 -0.77
C VAL A 632 30.72 3.98 -1.36
N TRP A 633 29.71 4.72 -0.91
CA TRP A 633 28.35 4.64 -1.45
C TRP A 633 28.29 5.08 -2.91
N ILE A 634 28.95 6.17 -3.30
CA ILE A 634 29.02 6.62 -4.69
C ILE A 634 29.66 5.54 -5.57
N ASN A 635 30.83 5.03 -5.18
CA ASN A 635 31.54 4.03 -5.98
C ASN A 635 30.75 2.72 -6.13
N ARG A 636 30.05 2.28 -5.07
CA ARG A 636 29.17 1.10 -5.13
C ARG A 636 27.95 1.35 -6.01
N THR A 637 27.29 2.50 -5.86
CA THR A 637 26.07 2.83 -6.61
C THR A 637 26.32 3.18 -8.08
N ALA A 638 27.55 3.53 -8.46
CA ALA A 638 27.90 3.91 -9.83
C ALA A 638 27.58 2.82 -10.88
N GLN A 639 27.52 1.55 -10.47
CA GLN A 639 27.15 0.41 -11.33
C GLN A 639 25.72 -0.08 -11.10
N GLU A 640 24.94 0.61 -10.26
CA GLU A 640 23.58 0.24 -9.88
C GLU A 640 22.60 1.38 -10.20
N PRO A 641 22.12 1.47 -11.45
CA PRO A 641 21.24 2.55 -11.90
C PRO A 641 19.97 2.74 -11.07
N LEU A 642 19.54 1.71 -10.34
CA LEU A 642 18.37 1.76 -9.45
C LEU A 642 18.62 2.52 -8.14
N LEU A 643 19.87 2.64 -7.68
CA LEU A 643 20.23 3.38 -6.47
C LEU A 643 20.64 4.82 -6.73
N THR A 644 21.18 5.10 -7.92
CA THR A 644 21.74 6.42 -8.27
C THR A 644 20.76 7.57 -8.06
N PRO A 645 19.47 7.48 -8.45
CA PRO A 645 18.51 8.58 -8.23
C PRO A 645 18.25 8.88 -6.75
N ALA A 646 18.29 7.88 -5.87
CA ALA A 646 18.12 8.14 -4.43
C ALA A 646 19.28 8.95 -3.86
N LEU A 647 20.51 8.57 -4.24
CA LEU A 647 21.73 9.25 -3.79
C LEU A 647 21.84 10.65 -4.41
N ALA A 648 21.52 10.80 -5.69
CA ALA A 648 21.50 12.08 -6.38
C ALA A 648 20.46 13.03 -5.77
N GLN A 649 19.26 12.56 -5.42
CA GLN A 649 18.26 13.36 -4.71
C GLN A 649 18.78 13.92 -3.38
N ARG A 650 19.61 13.15 -2.65
CA ARG A 650 20.27 13.62 -1.43
C ARG A 650 21.32 14.67 -1.70
N LEU A 651 22.13 14.50 -2.74
CA LEU A 651 23.11 15.50 -3.18
C LEU A 651 22.44 16.80 -3.65
N ILE A 652 21.32 16.72 -4.38
CA ILE A 652 20.50 17.88 -4.77
C ILE A 652 20.01 18.64 -3.52
N ALA A 653 19.54 17.93 -2.49
CA ALA A 653 19.09 18.54 -1.24
C ALA A 653 20.23 19.25 -0.48
N GLU A 654 21.47 18.74 -0.59
CA GLU A 654 22.69 19.35 -0.06
C GLU A 654 23.29 20.42 -1.00
N ARG A 655 22.64 20.70 -2.14
CA ARG A 655 23.06 21.64 -3.19
C ARG A 655 24.37 21.28 -3.91
N GLU A 656 24.75 19.99 -3.92
CA GLU A 656 25.87 19.45 -4.70
C GLU A 656 25.41 19.06 -6.13
N PHE A 657 24.92 20.04 -6.91
CA PHE A 657 24.23 19.79 -8.18
C PHE A 657 25.12 19.18 -9.26
N GLU A 658 26.38 19.62 -9.37
CA GLU A 658 27.33 19.10 -10.38
C GLU A 658 27.65 17.63 -10.13
N LYS A 659 27.87 17.27 -8.86
CA LYS A 659 28.14 15.90 -8.44
C LYS A 659 26.94 14.99 -8.71
N ALA A 660 25.74 15.46 -8.36
CA ALA A 660 24.50 14.77 -8.68
C ALA A 660 24.32 14.59 -10.19
N ALA A 661 24.56 15.63 -10.99
CA ALA A 661 24.44 15.58 -12.45
C ALA A 661 25.41 14.55 -13.07
N GLN A 662 26.69 14.54 -12.68
CA GLN A 662 27.66 13.55 -13.19
C GLN A 662 27.24 12.10 -12.92
N MET A 663 26.75 11.82 -11.71
CA MET A 663 26.23 10.50 -11.36
C MET A 663 25.00 10.13 -12.19
N LEU A 664 24.07 11.06 -12.35
CA LEU A 664 22.84 10.85 -13.12
C LEU A 664 23.13 10.66 -14.62
N GLU A 665 24.09 11.39 -15.18
CA GLU A 665 24.56 11.22 -16.56
C GLU A 665 25.10 9.80 -16.81
N GLN A 666 25.84 9.23 -15.86
CA GLN A 666 26.28 7.83 -15.94
C GLN A 666 25.09 6.87 -15.82
N SER A 667 24.17 7.13 -14.89
CA SER A 667 22.98 6.30 -14.69
C SER A 667 22.09 6.23 -15.94
N VAL A 668 21.87 7.37 -16.62
CA VAL A 668 21.05 7.40 -17.85
C VAL A 668 21.74 6.68 -19.01
N LYS A 669 23.08 6.67 -19.07
CA LYS A 669 23.84 5.90 -20.07
C LYS A 669 23.76 4.39 -19.84
N LEU A 670 23.68 3.94 -18.58
CA LEU A 670 23.66 2.52 -18.23
C LEU A 670 22.29 1.87 -18.46
N ALA A 671 21.21 2.51 -18.00
CA ALA A 671 19.87 1.94 -18.09
C ALA A 671 18.81 2.95 -18.55
N GLY A 672 18.95 4.23 -18.17
CA GLY A 672 17.91 5.24 -18.39
C GLY A 672 16.68 4.97 -17.53
N SER A 673 16.26 5.95 -16.73
CA SER A 673 14.96 5.88 -16.03
C SER A 673 14.31 7.24 -16.02
N PHE A 674 12.97 7.27 -15.96
CA PHE A 674 12.21 8.52 -15.88
C PHE A 674 12.70 9.38 -14.70
N GLU A 675 12.87 8.78 -13.52
CA GLU A 675 13.37 9.47 -12.33
C GLU A 675 14.79 10.03 -12.55
N ALA A 676 15.72 9.27 -13.14
CA ALA A 676 17.08 9.73 -13.38
C ALA A 676 17.11 10.94 -14.34
N TYR A 677 16.32 10.91 -15.42
CA TYR A 677 16.20 12.05 -16.33
C TYR A 677 15.56 13.27 -15.67
N PHE A 678 14.52 13.07 -14.86
CA PHE A 678 13.86 14.17 -14.15
C PHE A 678 14.80 14.86 -13.17
N GLN A 679 15.54 14.09 -12.38
CA GLN A 679 16.52 14.64 -11.44
C GLN A 679 17.69 15.30 -12.17
N LEU A 680 18.13 14.74 -13.31
CA LEU A 680 19.22 15.33 -14.10
C LEU A 680 18.82 16.70 -14.64
N ALA A 681 17.61 16.79 -15.21
CA ALA A 681 17.05 18.06 -15.65
C ALA A 681 16.88 19.05 -14.48
N THR A 682 16.48 18.57 -13.30
CA THR A 682 16.40 19.38 -12.07
C THR A 682 17.77 19.94 -11.68
N CYS A 683 18.84 19.14 -11.74
CA CYS A 683 20.21 19.63 -11.51
C CYS A 683 20.57 20.74 -12.51
N TYR A 684 20.30 20.53 -13.80
CA TYR A 684 20.55 21.54 -14.83
C TYR A 684 19.76 22.83 -14.61
N GLN A 685 18.48 22.75 -14.23
CA GLN A 685 17.68 23.93 -13.85
C GLN A 685 18.29 24.69 -12.68
N ARG A 686 18.77 23.99 -11.64
CA ARG A 686 19.40 24.60 -10.46
C ARG A 686 20.76 25.25 -10.77
N MET A 687 21.44 24.80 -11.82
CA MET A 687 22.65 25.40 -12.38
C MET A 687 22.36 26.45 -13.47
N ASP A 688 21.10 26.84 -13.68
CA ASP A 688 20.63 27.75 -14.74
C ASP A 688 20.96 27.30 -16.18
N LYS A 689 21.11 25.98 -16.38
CA LYS A 689 21.33 25.32 -17.68
C LYS A 689 20.02 24.86 -18.30
N LYS A 690 19.11 25.80 -18.58
CA LYS A 690 17.72 25.49 -19.01
C LYS A 690 17.63 24.64 -20.28
N LEU A 691 18.52 24.84 -21.25
CA LEU A 691 18.55 24.04 -22.49
C LEU A 691 18.99 22.59 -22.23
N ASP A 692 19.98 22.38 -21.37
CA ASP A 692 20.41 21.02 -20.99
C ASP A 692 19.30 20.29 -20.23
N ALA A 693 18.53 21.02 -19.41
CA ALA A 693 17.35 20.47 -18.74
C ALA A 693 16.29 19.97 -19.74
N ILE A 694 16.02 20.75 -20.81
CA ILE A 694 15.11 20.36 -21.88
C ILE A 694 15.62 19.08 -22.59
N GLU A 695 16.90 18.99 -22.91
CA GLU A 695 17.46 17.80 -23.56
C GLU A 695 17.43 16.56 -22.66
N ALA A 696 17.69 16.72 -21.35
CA ALA A 696 17.51 15.65 -20.38
C ALA A 696 16.04 15.17 -20.33
N PHE A 697 15.05 16.08 -20.32
CA PHE A 697 13.64 15.68 -20.38
C PHE A 697 13.28 14.98 -21.70
N LYS A 698 13.81 15.42 -22.85
CA LYS A 698 13.61 14.76 -24.15
C LYS A 698 14.20 13.36 -24.19
N GLY A 699 15.33 13.13 -23.52
CA GLY A 699 15.90 11.80 -23.35
C GLY A 699 14.92 10.82 -22.71
N ALA A 700 14.14 11.29 -21.74
CA ALA A 700 13.11 10.48 -21.09
C ALA A 700 11.98 10.05 -22.05
N LEU A 701 11.66 10.84 -23.09
CA LEU A 701 10.61 10.49 -24.06
C LEU A 701 10.96 9.25 -24.91
N GLN A 702 12.24 8.88 -24.98
CA GLN A 702 12.74 7.69 -25.68
C GLN A 702 12.54 6.40 -24.89
N LEU A 703 12.24 6.51 -23.58
CA LEU A 703 11.94 5.34 -22.76
C LEU A 703 10.57 4.75 -23.14
N PRO A 704 10.37 3.43 -23.01
CA PRO A 704 9.05 2.81 -23.15
C PRO A 704 8.05 3.44 -22.17
N ASP A 705 7.01 4.08 -22.71
CA ASP A 705 5.96 4.70 -21.90
C ASP A 705 4.83 3.70 -21.59
N ARG A 706 4.42 3.68 -20.33
CA ARG A 706 3.42 2.74 -19.80
C ARG A 706 2.31 3.42 -19.01
N GLY A 707 2.26 4.76 -19.06
CA GLY A 707 1.28 5.51 -18.29
C GLY A 707 1.24 6.97 -18.67
N LEU A 708 1.26 7.84 -17.66
CA LEU A 708 1.24 9.28 -17.83
C LEU A 708 2.64 9.89 -17.87
N SER A 709 3.70 9.07 -17.79
CA SER A 709 5.07 9.54 -17.70
C SER A 709 5.46 10.35 -18.92
N ARG A 710 5.25 9.84 -20.15
CA ARG A 710 5.57 10.61 -21.37
C ARG A 710 4.84 11.94 -21.42
N ALA A 711 3.54 11.94 -21.15
CA ALA A 711 2.76 13.18 -21.12
C ALA A 711 3.31 14.14 -20.06
N LYS A 712 3.75 13.64 -18.89
CA LYS A 712 4.32 14.47 -17.83
C LYS A 712 5.66 15.10 -18.24
N PHE A 713 6.51 14.35 -18.94
CA PHE A 713 7.75 14.92 -19.51
C PHE A 713 7.47 15.93 -20.62
N ASN A 714 6.47 15.70 -21.46
CA ASN A 714 6.01 16.70 -22.43
C ASN A 714 5.56 18.01 -21.73
N GLU A 715 4.82 17.91 -20.62
CA GLU A 715 4.45 19.09 -19.82
C GLU A 715 5.67 19.80 -19.22
N TYR A 716 6.66 19.07 -18.68
CA TYR A 716 7.90 19.68 -18.19
C TYR A 716 8.67 20.39 -19.30
N ILE A 717 8.80 19.79 -20.48
CA ILE A 717 9.47 20.42 -21.64
C ILE A 717 8.74 21.70 -22.05
N ALA A 718 7.40 21.64 -22.18
CA ALA A 718 6.60 22.82 -22.51
C ALA A 718 6.81 23.95 -21.49
N ARG A 719 6.75 23.64 -20.19
CA ARG A 719 6.97 24.64 -19.12
C ARG A 719 8.36 25.26 -19.16
N GLU A 720 9.41 24.49 -19.46
CA GLU A 720 10.76 25.06 -19.61
C GLU A 720 10.88 26.00 -20.82
N TYR A 721 10.24 25.66 -21.95
CA TYR A 721 10.17 26.57 -23.09
C TYR A 721 9.36 27.85 -22.77
N LEU A 722 8.25 27.74 -22.04
CA LEU A 722 7.47 28.92 -21.60
C LEU A 722 8.29 29.84 -20.69
N LYS A 723 9.13 29.30 -19.79
CA LYS A 723 10.06 30.09 -18.95
C LYS A 723 11.16 30.80 -19.74
N LEU A 724 11.37 30.42 -21.01
CA LEU A 724 12.30 31.04 -21.94
C LEU A 724 11.60 32.00 -22.91
N ASP A 725 10.31 32.29 -22.72
CA ASP A 725 9.45 33.03 -23.64
C ASP A 725 9.40 32.40 -25.05
N ARG A 726 9.53 31.07 -25.14
CA ARG A 726 9.54 30.27 -26.38
C ARG A 726 8.25 29.46 -26.56
N ALA A 727 7.10 30.13 -26.50
CA ALA A 727 5.80 29.45 -26.55
C ALA A 727 5.55 28.63 -27.82
N GLN A 728 6.11 29.05 -28.97
CA GLN A 728 6.00 28.30 -30.21
C GLN A 728 6.71 26.93 -30.15
N ASP A 729 7.86 26.87 -29.44
CA ASP A 729 8.58 25.61 -29.24
C ASP A 729 7.91 24.74 -28.16
N ALA A 730 7.19 25.36 -27.21
CA ALA A 730 6.42 24.65 -26.19
C ALA A 730 5.20 23.93 -26.76
N LEU A 731 4.56 24.53 -27.78
CA LEU A 731 3.27 24.09 -28.34
C LEU A 731 3.17 22.58 -28.65
N PRO A 732 4.06 21.96 -29.45
CA PRO A 732 3.93 20.53 -29.78
C PRO A 732 4.02 19.63 -28.55
N TYR A 733 4.79 20.03 -27.54
CA TYR A 733 4.89 19.28 -26.28
C TYR A 733 3.67 19.51 -25.40
N ALA A 734 3.15 20.74 -25.34
CA ALA A 734 1.95 21.06 -24.57
C ALA A 734 0.72 20.28 -25.10
N GLU A 735 0.54 20.23 -26.41
CA GLU A 735 -0.53 19.47 -27.06
C GLU A 735 -0.36 17.96 -26.86
N ALA A 736 0.86 17.43 -27.03
CA ALA A 736 1.14 16.02 -26.75
C ALA A 736 0.93 15.65 -25.27
N ALA A 737 1.11 16.59 -24.33
CA ALA A 737 0.74 16.39 -22.94
C ALA A 737 -0.79 16.36 -22.76
N ALA A 738 -1.51 17.26 -23.46
CA ALA A 738 -2.97 17.35 -23.45
C ALA A 738 -3.68 16.13 -24.07
N ASP A 739 -3.03 15.39 -24.99
CA ASP A 739 -3.57 14.14 -25.56
C ASP A 739 -3.82 13.05 -24.50
N SER A 740 -3.06 13.08 -23.40
CA SER A 740 -3.33 12.21 -22.24
C SER A 740 -4.62 12.56 -21.50
N TYR A 741 -5.17 13.74 -21.79
CA TYR A 741 -6.33 14.34 -21.16
C TYR A 741 -6.18 14.54 -19.65
N SER A 742 -4.95 14.55 -19.14
CA SER A 742 -4.62 14.86 -17.74
C SER A 742 -4.87 16.34 -17.44
N GLU A 743 -5.24 16.67 -16.20
CA GLU A 743 -5.49 18.05 -15.77
C GLU A 743 -4.31 18.97 -16.10
N TRP A 744 -3.10 18.57 -15.72
CA TRP A 744 -1.89 19.35 -15.93
C TRP A 744 -1.48 19.44 -17.41
N GLY A 745 -1.77 18.41 -18.22
CA GLY A 745 -1.52 18.41 -19.66
C GLY A 745 -2.45 19.37 -20.40
N LEU A 746 -3.75 19.29 -20.08
CA LEU A 746 -4.75 20.24 -20.59
C LEU A 746 -4.41 21.67 -20.15
N ARG A 747 -4.03 21.87 -18.89
CA ARG A 747 -3.66 23.19 -18.37
C ARG A 747 -2.47 23.79 -19.10
N VAL A 748 -1.36 23.04 -19.28
CA VAL A 748 -0.18 23.59 -19.97
C VAL A 748 -0.45 23.89 -21.44
N ALA A 749 -1.32 23.12 -22.11
CA ALA A 749 -1.78 23.45 -23.46
C ALA A 749 -2.62 24.73 -23.49
N GLY A 750 -3.55 24.89 -22.53
CA GLY A 750 -4.32 26.12 -22.36
C GLY A 750 -3.43 27.34 -22.14
N GLU A 751 -2.47 27.26 -21.21
CA GLU A 751 -1.48 28.31 -20.92
C GLU A 751 -0.62 28.64 -22.16
N THR A 752 -0.19 27.63 -22.91
CA THR A 752 0.65 27.84 -24.11
C THR A 752 -0.13 28.55 -25.21
N HIS A 753 -1.36 28.12 -25.48
CA HIS A 753 -2.25 28.77 -26.45
C HIS A 753 -2.64 30.18 -26.01
N GLU A 754 -2.83 30.42 -24.71
CA GLU A 754 -3.08 31.75 -24.15
C GLU A 754 -1.90 32.71 -24.42
N ILE A 755 -0.66 32.27 -24.19
CA ILE A 755 0.56 33.07 -24.47
C ILE A 755 0.70 33.33 -25.97
N LEU A 756 0.35 32.35 -26.81
CA LEU A 756 0.32 32.50 -28.27
C LEU A 756 -0.88 33.31 -28.78
N ARG A 757 -1.79 33.75 -27.89
CA ARG A 757 -3.02 34.50 -28.20
C ARG A 757 -4.01 33.71 -29.07
N SER A 758 -3.95 32.37 -29.02
CA SER A 758 -4.91 31.44 -29.63
C SER A 758 -6.09 31.19 -28.68
N TRP A 759 -6.93 32.20 -28.48
CA TRP A 759 -7.94 32.22 -27.41
C TRP A 759 -8.94 31.07 -27.45
N ALA A 760 -9.41 30.68 -28.63
CA ALA A 760 -10.38 29.59 -28.78
C ALA A 760 -9.79 28.24 -28.36
N ASP A 761 -8.54 27.96 -28.73
CA ASP A 761 -7.83 26.75 -28.32
C ASP A 761 -7.47 26.77 -26.84
N ALA A 762 -7.06 27.93 -26.31
CA ALA A 762 -6.84 28.10 -24.87
C ALA A 762 -8.11 27.74 -24.08
N GLU A 763 -9.26 28.30 -24.47
CA GLU A 763 -10.55 27.99 -23.84
C GLU A 763 -10.89 26.50 -23.94
N LYS A 764 -10.75 25.90 -25.12
CA LYS A 764 -11.02 24.47 -25.36
C LYS A 764 -10.31 23.60 -24.31
N TYR A 765 -9.02 23.85 -24.06
CA TYR A 765 -8.25 23.06 -23.10
C TYR A 765 -8.63 23.37 -21.63
N PHE A 766 -8.81 24.63 -21.26
CA PHE A 766 -9.24 24.99 -19.90
C PHE A 766 -10.65 24.49 -19.58
N LYS A 767 -11.57 24.55 -20.54
CA LYS A 767 -12.92 23.99 -20.49
C LYS A 767 -12.87 22.48 -20.31
N ALA A 768 -12.09 21.77 -21.12
CA ALA A 768 -11.91 20.32 -20.97
C ALA A 768 -11.34 19.94 -19.60
N ALA A 769 -10.35 20.68 -19.09
CA ALA A 769 -9.79 20.45 -17.76
C ALA A 769 -10.85 20.63 -16.67
N SER A 770 -11.62 21.71 -16.73
CA SER A 770 -12.64 22.04 -15.74
C SER A 770 -13.79 21.04 -15.75
N LEU A 771 -14.35 20.74 -16.91
CA LEU A 771 -15.46 19.80 -17.06
C LEU A 771 -15.11 18.39 -16.56
N ARG A 772 -13.86 17.94 -16.77
CA ARG A 772 -13.42 16.60 -16.40
C ARG A 772 -13.00 16.49 -14.94
N TYR A 773 -12.21 17.44 -14.45
CA TYR A 773 -11.56 17.37 -13.14
C TYR A 773 -12.26 18.20 -12.08
N GLY A 774 -13.25 19.02 -12.45
CA GLY A 774 -13.89 19.96 -11.54
C GLY A 774 -12.96 21.10 -11.11
N THR A 775 -11.93 21.42 -11.91
CA THR A 775 -11.09 22.58 -11.65
C THR A 775 -11.80 23.86 -12.03
N THR A 776 -11.27 24.99 -11.56
CA THR A 776 -11.77 26.33 -11.85
C THR A 776 -11.15 26.93 -13.11
N ASP A 777 -10.28 26.22 -13.82
CA ASP A 777 -9.37 26.81 -14.82
C ASP A 777 -10.10 27.52 -15.98
N TRP A 778 -11.24 26.99 -16.42
CA TRP A 778 -12.09 27.60 -17.45
C TRP A 778 -12.72 28.92 -16.99
N TYR A 779 -13.24 28.93 -15.76
CA TYR A 779 -13.77 30.15 -15.16
C TYR A 779 -12.68 31.20 -14.96
N ARG A 780 -11.48 30.78 -14.55
CA ARG A 780 -10.34 31.69 -14.40
C ARG A 780 -9.94 32.32 -15.73
N PHE A 781 -9.82 31.51 -16.78
CA PHE A 781 -9.47 31.99 -18.11
C PHE A 781 -10.51 32.98 -18.66
N THR A 782 -11.79 32.61 -18.61
CA THR A 782 -12.88 33.44 -19.17
C THR A 782 -13.19 34.69 -18.33
N HIS A 783 -12.89 34.67 -17.03
CA HIS A 783 -13.02 35.86 -16.18
C HIS A 783 -11.76 36.73 -16.25
N GLY A 784 -10.58 36.13 -16.39
CA GLY A 784 -9.29 36.84 -16.44
C GLY A 784 -8.98 37.47 -17.80
N THR A 785 -9.69 37.06 -18.85
CA THR A 785 -9.55 37.56 -20.21
C THR A 785 -10.91 38.08 -20.73
N PRO A 786 -10.95 38.94 -21.75
CA PRO A 786 -12.20 39.30 -22.41
C PRO A 786 -12.71 38.20 -23.36
N PHE A 787 -12.08 37.03 -23.40
CA PHE A 787 -12.35 35.97 -24.37
C PHE A 787 -13.03 34.75 -23.73
N GLY A 788 -13.79 34.02 -24.55
CA GLY A 788 -14.46 32.77 -24.20
C GLY A 788 -15.83 32.90 -23.52
N ASP A 789 -16.44 31.74 -23.23
CA ASP A 789 -17.79 31.61 -22.68
C ASP A 789 -17.80 31.75 -21.15
N TYR A 790 -17.70 33.01 -20.69
CA TYR A 790 -17.71 33.36 -19.26
C TYR A 790 -18.96 32.86 -18.54
N GLU A 791 -20.15 33.05 -19.11
CA GLU A 791 -21.39 32.65 -18.45
C GLU A 791 -21.52 31.12 -18.36
N GLY A 792 -21.10 30.38 -19.39
CA GLY A 792 -21.04 28.91 -19.33
C GLY A 792 -20.05 28.41 -18.27
N ALA A 793 -18.86 29.01 -18.21
CA ALA A 793 -17.86 28.69 -17.19
C ALA A 793 -18.37 29.00 -15.77
N ARG A 794 -19.04 30.13 -15.60
CA ARG A 794 -19.65 30.56 -14.33
C ARG A 794 -20.74 29.60 -13.87
N GLU A 795 -21.67 29.25 -14.77
CA GLU A 795 -22.75 28.31 -14.45
C GLU A 795 -22.22 26.92 -14.11
N PHE A 796 -21.21 26.44 -14.86
CA PHE A 796 -20.51 25.20 -14.53
C PHE A 796 -19.97 25.21 -13.09
N MET A 797 -19.30 26.29 -12.68
CA MET A 797 -18.72 26.39 -11.34
C MET A 797 -19.78 26.43 -10.23
N ARG A 798 -20.90 27.12 -10.45
CA ARG A 798 -22.02 27.15 -9.49
C ARG A 798 -22.61 25.76 -9.28
N LYS A 799 -22.86 25.05 -10.38
CA LYS A 799 -23.36 23.68 -10.33
C LYS A 799 -22.36 22.76 -9.64
N ALA A 800 -21.08 22.84 -9.99
CA ALA A 800 -20.02 22.05 -9.36
C ALA A 800 -19.95 22.28 -7.84
N ALA A 801 -20.09 23.52 -7.35
CA ALA A 801 -20.07 23.82 -5.92
C ALA A 801 -21.23 23.20 -5.13
N LEU A 802 -22.41 23.15 -5.76
CA LEU A 802 -23.60 22.50 -5.21
C LEU A 802 -23.46 20.96 -5.21
N ASP A 803 -22.95 20.42 -6.32
CA ASP A 803 -22.86 18.98 -6.56
C ASP A 803 -21.60 18.31 -6.01
N ASP A 804 -20.67 19.07 -5.40
CA ASP A 804 -19.39 18.56 -4.91
C ASP A 804 -19.53 17.62 -3.68
N ARG A 805 -20.11 16.45 -3.88
CA ARG A 805 -20.27 15.43 -2.84
C ARG A 805 -18.95 14.76 -2.49
N ASN A 806 -17.95 14.85 -3.37
CA ASN A 806 -16.69 14.14 -3.28
C ASN A 806 -15.50 15.01 -2.84
N GLY A 807 -15.69 16.31 -2.61
CA GLY A 807 -14.62 17.22 -2.21
C GLY A 807 -13.60 17.48 -3.33
N ARG A 808 -14.04 17.44 -4.59
CA ARG A 808 -13.20 17.77 -5.77
C ARG A 808 -12.78 19.23 -5.76
N LEU A 809 -13.63 20.10 -5.23
CA LEU A 809 -13.27 21.50 -5.02
C LEU A 809 -12.54 21.63 -3.69
N GLY A 810 -11.46 22.41 -3.68
CA GLY A 810 -10.82 22.83 -2.45
C GLY A 810 -11.84 23.47 -1.50
N VAL A 811 -11.67 23.25 -0.19
CA VAL A 811 -12.65 23.68 0.83
C VAL A 811 -12.98 25.16 0.72
N THR A 812 -11.95 26.00 0.58
CA THR A 812 -12.10 27.45 0.38
C THR A 812 -12.78 27.74 -0.94
N THR A 813 -12.33 27.15 -2.06
CA THR A 813 -12.94 27.30 -3.39
C THR A 813 -14.44 27.07 -3.37
N ARG A 814 -14.86 25.94 -2.80
CA ARG A 814 -16.28 25.60 -2.71
C ARG A 814 -17.04 26.62 -1.85
N ALA A 815 -16.46 27.03 -0.72
CA ALA A 815 -17.08 28.03 0.14
C ALA A 815 -17.29 29.37 -0.59
N HIS A 816 -16.28 29.86 -1.32
CA HIS A 816 -16.43 31.07 -2.14
C HIS A 816 -17.54 30.92 -3.18
N LEU A 817 -17.58 29.81 -3.91
CA LEU A 817 -18.60 29.57 -4.93
C LEU A 817 -20.02 29.47 -4.34
N LEU A 818 -20.19 28.85 -3.17
CA LEU A 818 -21.49 28.80 -2.49
C LEU A 818 -21.94 30.20 -2.04
N LEU A 819 -21.02 31.02 -1.54
CA LEU A 819 -21.29 32.42 -1.15
C LEU A 819 -21.63 33.30 -2.36
N LEU A 820 -20.93 33.12 -3.48
CA LEU A 820 -21.22 33.79 -4.75
C LEU A 820 -22.56 33.32 -5.35
N SER A 821 -22.96 32.08 -5.10
CA SER A 821 -24.25 31.54 -5.57
C SER A 821 -25.44 31.93 -4.68
N ASP A 822 -25.23 32.80 -3.70
CA ASP A 822 -26.22 33.19 -2.70
C ASP A 822 -26.87 31.97 -2.00
N LYS A 823 -26.02 30.97 -1.69
CA LYS A 823 -26.35 29.74 -0.93
C LYS A 823 -25.69 29.75 0.45
N GLN A 824 -25.81 30.88 1.14
CA GLN A 824 -25.15 31.12 2.44
C GLN A 824 -25.51 30.08 3.52
N GLU A 825 -26.71 29.49 3.50
CA GLU A 825 -27.09 28.44 4.46
C GLU A 825 -26.25 27.18 4.23
N VAL A 826 -26.15 26.74 2.98
CA VAL A 826 -25.34 25.59 2.57
C VAL A 826 -23.85 25.85 2.84
N ALA A 827 -23.39 27.08 2.56
CA ALA A 827 -22.02 27.50 2.84
C ALA A 827 -21.71 27.45 4.34
N ALA A 828 -22.58 28.00 5.18
CA ALA A 828 -22.41 28.01 6.64
C ALA A 828 -22.38 26.58 7.21
N ASP A 829 -23.30 25.71 6.81
CA ASP A 829 -23.34 24.31 7.28
C ASP A 829 -22.11 23.51 6.83
N TYR A 830 -21.65 23.74 5.59
CA TYR A 830 -20.42 23.16 5.08
C TYR A 830 -19.20 23.63 5.88
N LEU A 831 -19.02 24.96 5.98
CA LEU A 831 -17.89 25.58 6.69
C LEU A 831 -17.88 25.24 8.18
N GLN A 832 -19.05 25.15 8.83
CA GLN A 832 -19.16 24.76 10.24
C GLN A 832 -18.59 23.36 10.47
N ARG A 833 -18.90 22.40 9.58
CA ARG A 833 -18.31 21.04 9.63
C ARG A 833 -16.81 21.06 9.37
N GLN A 834 -16.37 21.86 8.41
CA GLN A 834 -14.94 21.97 8.06
C GLN A 834 -14.12 22.62 9.17
N VAL A 835 -14.66 23.65 9.85
CA VAL A 835 -14.07 24.26 11.04
C VAL A 835 -14.05 23.29 12.22
N GLN A 836 -15.07 22.43 12.40
CA GLN A 836 -15.02 21.38 13.41
C GLN A 836 -13.90 20.36 13.15
N GLN A 837 -13.65 20.03 11.88
CA GLN A 837 -12.57 19.12 11.47
C GLN A 837 -11.19 19.78 11.53
N ASN A 838 -11.12 21.06 11.19
CA ASN A 838 -9.91 21.87 11.13
C ASN A 838 -10.09 23.12 11.97
N PRO A 839 -10.17 23.00 13.32
CA PRO A 839 -10.43 24.15 14.18
C PRO A 839 -9.39 25.24 13.96
N ARG A 840 -8.15 24.89 13.63
CA ARG A 840 -7.08 25.88 13.49
C ARG A 840 -7.08 26.71 12.20
N ALA A 841 -7.96 26.43 11.24
CA ALA A 841 -7.95 27.13 9.96
C ALA A 841 -8.70 28.48 10.05
N THR A 842 -7.96 29.59 10.23
CA THR A 842 -8.54 30.95 10.37
C THR A 842 -9.33 31.40 9.15
N THR A 843 -8.83 31.13 7.94
CA THR A 843 -9.54 31.45 6.69
C THR A 843 -10.92 30.79 6.66
N LEU A 844 -11.04 29.53 7.08
CA LEU A 844 -12.33 28.83 7.12
C LEU A 844 -13.29 29.44 8.14
N ARG A 845 -12.78 29.94 9.27
CA ARG A 845 -13.61 30.64 10.26
C ARG A 845 -14.04 32.03 9.79
N LEU A 846 -13.19 32.76 9.08
CA LEU A 846 -13.60 34.04 8.49
C LEU A 846 -14.63 33.85 7.38
N LEU A 847 -14.47 32.82 6.55
CA LEU A 847 -15.48 32.42 5.58
C LEU A 847 -16.79 32.00 6.27
N LEU A 848 -16.72 31.25 7.38
CA LEU A 848 -17.89 30.89 8.18
C LEU A 848 -18.57 32.14 8.76
N ALA A 849 -17.79 33.08 9.29
CA ALA A 849 -18.31 34.34 9.78
C ALA A 849 -19.02 35.11 8.66
N SER A 850 -18.42 35.21 7.48
CA SER A 850 -19.02 35.84 6.30
C SER A 850 -20.32 35.15 5.86
N ALA A 851 -20.36 33.81 5.85
CA ALA A 851 -21.56 33.03 5.54
C ALA A 851 -22.68 33.26 6.56
N CYS A 852 -22.35 33.24 7.85
CA CYS A 852 -23.29 33.51 8.94
C CYS A 852 -23.83 34.94 8.87
N ASP A 853 -22.98 35.90 8.52
CA ASP A 853 -23.35 37.30 8.36
C ASP A 853 -24.31 37.48 7.18
N GLN A 854 -24.01 36.87 6.03
CA GLN A 854 -24.86 36.93 4.84
C GLN A 854 -26.25 36.32 5.06
N LYS A 855 -26.39 35.30 5.92
CA LYS A 855 -27.69 34.73 6.30
C LYS A 855 -28.39 35.46 7.47
N GLY A 856 -27.81 36.53 8.01
CA GLY A 856 -28.37 37.31 9.11
C GLY A 856 -28.15 36.72 10.52
N ASP A 857 -27.26 35.74 10.68
CA ASP A 857 -26.92 35.12 11.97
C ASP A 857 -25.69 35.80 12.61
N ALA A 858 -25.92 37.01 13.12
CA ALA A 858 -24.89 37.81 13.78
C ALA A 858 -24.24 37.10 14.97
N LYS A 859 -25.01 36.28 15.70
CA LYS A 859 -24.50 35.53 16.86
C LYS A 859 -23.47 34.50 16.44
N ALA A 860 -23.76 33.70 15.40
CA ALA A 860 -22.81 32.71 14.89
C ALA A 860 -21.59 33.37 14.24
N ARG A 861 -21.76 34.49 13.53
CA ARG A 861 -20.65 35.30 12.99
C ARG A 861 -19.70 35.72 14.12
N ASP A 862 -20.22 36.36 15.15
CA ASP A 862 -19.40 36.88 16.24
C ASP A 862 -18.74 35.75 17.04
N ALA A 863 -19.42 34.61 17.20
CA ALA A 863 -18.84 33.43 17.83
C ALA A 863 -17.65 32.88 17.02
N ALA A 864 -17.77 32.79 15.69
CA ALA A 864 -16.68 32.34 14.83
C ALA A 864 -15.47 33.30 14.90
N LEU A 865 -15.70 34.62 14.90
CA LEU A 865 -14.64 35.64 15.01
C LEU A 865 -13.96 35.62 16.38
N ARG A 866 -14.73 35.56 17.48
CA ARG A 866 -14.16 35.46 18.83
C ARG A 866 -13.34 34.20 19.03
N GLN A 867 -13.72 33.10 18.40
CA GLN A 867 -12.94 31.87 18.45
C GLN A 867 -11.56 32.01 17.79
N ILE A 868 -11.43 32.81 16.72
CA ILE A 868 -10.12 33.14 16.13
C ILE A 868 -9.22 33.81 17.16
N LEU A 869 -9.75 34.80 17.89
CA LEU A 869 -9.00 35.54 18.92
C LEU A 869 -8.68 34.67 20.15
N ALA A 870 -9.60 33.80 20.56
CA ALA A 870 -9.40 32.87 21.66
C ALA A 870 -8.29 31.85 21.35
N ASP A 871 -8.27 31.33 20.12
CA ASP A 871 -7.23 30.39 19.67
C ASP A 871 -5.85 31.05 19.58
N ASP A 872 -5.76 32.31 19.14
CA ASP A 872 -4.52 33.11 19.16
C ASP A 872 -4.01 33.30 20.60
N ALA A 873 -4.89 33.71 21.52
CA ALA A 873 -4.52 33.91 22.93
C ALA A 873 -4.02 32.61 23.59
N ALA A 874 -4.66 31.47 23.31
CA ALA A 874 -4.25 30.16 23.80
C ALA A 874 -2.92 29.66 23.22
N GLN A 875 -2.45 30.23 22.11
CA GLN A 875 -1.25 29.79 21.40
C GLN A 875 -0.05 30.70 21.57
N LYS A 876 -0.22 31.98 21.90
CA LYS A 876 0.88 32.87 22.32
C LYS A 876 1.69 32.30 23.50
N SER A 877 1.13 31.35 24.25
CA SER A 877 1.85 30.58 25.28
C SER A 877 2.71 29.42 24.75
N ASN A 878 2.77 29.16 23.44
CA ASN A 878 3.42 28.00 22.83
C ASN A 878 4.40 28.45 21.70
N LEU A 879 5.66 28.68 22.05
CA LEU A 879 6.70 29.38 21.25
C LEU A 879 7.15 28.72 19.92
N ASN A 880 6.60 27.56 19.53
CA ASN A 880 7.13 26.74 18.41
C ASN A 880 6.17 26.54 17.23
N HIS A 881 5.10 27.32 17.10
CA HIS A 881 4.13 27.12 16.02
C HIS A 881 4.30 28.12 14.86
N PRO A 882 4.07 27.70 13.59
CA PRO A 882 4.07 28.60 12.44
C PRO A 882 3.16 29.80 12.71
N ALA A 883 3.64 30.99 12.39
CA ALA A 883 2.89 32.20 12.59
C ALA A 883 1.59 32.08 11.77
N TRP A 884 0.48 32.33 12.45
CA TRP A 884 -0.82 32.36 11.81
C TRP A 884 -0.81 33.53 10.83
N ASP A 885 -1.71 33.54 9.84
CA ASP A 885 -1.95 34.74 9.06
C ASP A 885 -2.42 35.86 10.01
N ILE A 886 -1.47 36.65 10.52
CA ILE A 886 -1.68 37.74 11.48
C ILE A 886 -2.72 38.71 10.90
N CYS A 887 -2.76 38.84 9.57
CA CYS A 887 -3.79 39.58 8.86
C CYS A 887 -5.22 39.09 9.19
N HIS A 888 -5.48 37.78 9.26
CA HIS A 888 -6.79 37.22 9.58
C HIS A 888 -7.23 37.52 11.02
N ILE A 889 -6.28 37.50 11.97
CA ILE A 889 -6.55 37.89 13.37
C ILE A 889 -6.90 39.39 13.43
N LYS A 890 -6.11 40.22 12.74
CA LYS A 890 -6.34 41.68 12.68
C LYS A 890 -7.67 42.03 12.02
N LEU A 891 -8.10 41.28 11.00
CA LEU A 891 -9.42 41.43 10.43
C LEU A 891 -10.54 41.08 11.41
N ALA A 892 -10.39 39.97 12.15
CA ALA A 892 -11.36 39.58 13.15
C ALA A 892 -11.49 40.63 14.27
N GLU A 893 -10.37 41.20 14.73
CA GLU A 893 -10.36 42.33 15.68
C GLU A 893 -11.08 43.56 15.10
N ALA A 894 -10.77 43.94 13.86
CA ALA A 894 -11.37 45.11 13.20
C ALA A 894 -12.88 44.95 13.04
N ILE A 895 -13.34 43.76 12.62
CA ILE A 895 -14.77 43.45 12.50
C ILE A 895 -15.45 43.49 13.88
N LEU A 896 -14.89 42.84 14.90
CA LEU A 896 -15.50 42.85 16.24
C LEU A 896 -15.57 44.26 16.84
N ALA A 897 -14.54 45.08 16.62
CA ALA A 897 -14.53 46.48 17.06
C ALA A 897 -15.60 47.33 16.35
N ASP A 898 -15.88 47.08 15.06
CA ASP A 898 -17.00 47.72 14.36
C ASP A 898 -18.35 47.20 14.86
N VAL A 899 -18.48 45.88 15.11
CA VAL A 899 -19.69 45.28 15.70
C VAL A 899 -20.02 45.91 17.05
N GLU A 900 -19.03 46.14 17.92
CA GLU A 900 -19.20 46.83 19.21
C GLU A 900 -19.66 48.29 19.06
N LYS A 901 -19.32 48.94 17.94
CA LYS A 901 -19.77 50.30 17.57
C LYS A 901 -21.12 50.33 16.84
N GLY A 902 -21.82 49.19 16.79
CA GLY A 902 -23.13 49.06 16.14
C GLY A 902 -23.09 48.47 14.74
N SER A 903 -22.01 47.77 14.34
CA SER A 903 -21.89 47.03 13.08
C SER A 903 -22.13 47.91 11.85
N ARG A 904 -21.54 49.11 11.83
CA ARG A 904 -21.77 50.11 10.78
C ARG A 904 -21.06 49.78 9.47
N GLY A 905 -20.12 48.83 9.46
CA GLY A 905 -19.32 48.50 8.29
C GLY A 905 -18.19 49.49 8.04
N GLU A 906 -17.76 50.23 9.07
CA GLU A 906 -16.79 51.33 8.97
C GLU A 906 -15.38 50.82 9.31
N LEU A 907 -14.90 49.85 8.53
CA LEU A 907 -13.52 49.36 8.67
C LEU A 907 -12.52 50.44 8.23
N ASP A 908 -11.47 50.66 9.02
CA ASP A 908 -10.39 51.59 8.68
C ASP A 908 -9.49 51.00 7.58
N PRO A 909 -9.48 51.58 6.35
CA PRO A 909 -8.64 51.09 5.27
C PRO A 909 -7.16 51.02 5.62
N GLN A 910 -6.64 51.97 6.41
CA GLN A 910 -5.22 52.02 6.77
C GLN A 910 -4.86 50.88 7.72
N ALA A 911 -5.76 50.56 8.65
CA ALA A 911 -5.58 49.41 9.55
C ALA A 911 -5.61 48.07 8.79
N ILE A 912 -6.48 47.94 7.78
CA ILE A 912 -6.52 46.75 6.91
C ILE A 912 -5.26 46.66 6.05
N ASP A 913 -4.78 47.78 5.50
CA ASP A 913 -3.53 47.81 4.74
C ASP A 913 -2.33 47.39 5.60
N ALA A 914 -2.21 47.94 6.81
CA ALA A 914 -1.18 47.56 7.78
C ALA A 914 -1.29 46.09 8.21
N ALA A 915 -2.50 45.53 8.26
CA ALA A 915 -2.70 44.10 8.49
C ALA A 915 -2.22 43.26 7.29
N SER A 916 -2.45 43.73 6.06
CA SER A 916 -2.02 43.03 4.83
C SER A 916 -0.49 42.96 4.71
N GLU A 917 0.23 43.99 5.16
CA GLU A 917 1.69 44.01 5.16
C GLU A 917 2.28 42.90 6.05
N ARG A 918 1.51 42.42 7.03
CA ARG A 918 1.88 41.34 7.94
C ARG A 918 1.44 39.95 7.49
N ALA A 919 0.74 39.84 6.35
CA ALA A 919 0.43 38.54 5.79
C ALA A 919 1.72 37.85 5.34
N GLU A 920 1.85 36.55 5.64
CA GLU A 920 3.03 35.77 5.25
C GLU A 920 3.01 35.41 3.76
N SER A 921 1.84 35.49 3.14
CA SER A 921 1.59 35.16 1.75
C SER A 921 0.67 36.19 1.10
N ASP A 922 0.77 36.34 -0.22
CA ASP A 922 -0.19 37.16 -0.98
C ASP A 922 -1.60 36.58 -0.92
N ASP A 923 -1.73 35.26 -0.76
CA ASP A 923 -3.02 34.59 -0.57
C ASP A 923 -3.75 35.11 0.67
N GLY A 924 -3.04 35.21 1.80
CA GLY A 924 -3.56 35.82 3.03
C GLY A 924 -3.90 37.30 2.87
N ARG A 925 -3.22 38.04 1.97
CA ARG A 925 -3.58 39.44 1.65
C ARG A 925 -4.85 39.52 0.82
N ILE A 926 -4.99 38.68 -0.20
CA ILE A 926 -6.17 38.64 -1.08
C ILE A 926 -7.40 38.23 -0.26
N ASP A 927 -7.26 37.20 0.58
CA ASP A 927 -8.32 36.73 1.48
C ASP A 927 -8.76 37.83 2.46
N LEU A 928 -7.79 38.54 3.07
CA LEU A 928 -8.03 39.69 3.93
C LEU A 928 -8.90 40.76 3.24
N TYR A 929 -8.47 41.23 2.07
CA TYR A 929 -9.16 42.29 1.35
C TYR A 929 -10.55 41.86 0.88
N TYR A 930 -10.69 40.66 0.34
CA TYR A 930 -12.00 40.15 -0.06
C TYR A 930 -12.96 40.06 1.13
N LEU A 931 -12.53 39.50 2.26
CA LEU A 931 -13.39 39.34 3.43
C LEU A 931 -13.75 40.68 4.08
N ALA A 932 -12.83 41.65 4.10
CA ALA A 932 -13.12 43.03 4.51
C ALA A 932 -14.16 43.69 3.58
N GLY A 933 -14.02 43.49 2.26
CA GLY A 933 -14.98 43.94 1.26
C GLY A 933 -16.37 43.32 1.47
N ARG A 934 -16.44 42.01 1.70
CA ARG A 934 -17.70 41.29 1.97
C ARG A 934 -18.40 41.84 3.21
N TYR A 935 -17.65 42.07 4.28
CA TYR A 935 -18.20 42.65 5.51
C TYR A 935 -18.83 44.04 5.26
N CYS A 936 -18.11 44.92 4.57
CA CYS A 936 -18.59 46.27 4.25
C CYS A 936 -19.82 46.25 3.31
N GLU A 937 -19.81 45.34 2.33
CA GLU A 937 -20.89 45.21 1.35
C GLU A 937 -22.21 44.78 2.00
N LEU A 938 -22.16 43.81 2.93
CA LEU A 938 -23.33 43.34 3.68
C LEU A 938 -23.97 44.42 4.58
N ARG A 939 -23.29 45.56 4.77
CA ARG A 939 -23.75 46.74 5.53
C ARG A 939 -23.97 47.95 4.64
N GLU A 940 -24.10 47.73 3.33
CA GLU A 940 -24.39 48.75 2.32
C GLU A 940 -23.29 49.84 2.17
N LYS A 941 -22.08 49.61 2.70
CA LYS A 941 -20.93 50.50 2.52
C LYS A 941 -20.22 50.21 1.19
N LYS A 942 -20.96 50.42 0.09
CA LYS A 942 -20.57 50.01 -1.26
C LYS A 942 -19.22 50.57 -1.73
N ASP A 943 -18.94 51.84 -1.47
CA ASP A 943 -17.68 52.47 -1.90
C ASP A 943 -16.46 51.86 -1.19
N LEU A 944 -16.58 51.65 0.11
CA LEU A 944 -15.52 51.04 0.92
C LEU A 944 -15.30 49.57 0.54
N ALA A 945 -16.39 48.83 0.35
CA ALA A 945 -16.33 47.46 -0.15
C ALA A 945 -15.64 47.39 -1.52
N LYS A 946 -15.99 48.28 -2.45
CA LYS A 946 -15.35 48.42 -3.76
C LYS A 946 -13.85 48.68 -3.64
N THR A 947 -13.42 49.56 -2.72
CA THR A 947 -11.98 49.80 -2.45
C THR A 947 -11.26 48.51 -2.08
N PHE A 948 -11.81 47.71 -1.16
CA PHE A 948 -11.18 46.46 -0.76
C PHE A 948 -11.22 45.40 -1.88
N TYR A 949 -12.32 45.27 -2.61
CA TYR A 949 -12.36 44.34 -3.74
C TYR A 949 -11.39 44.71 -4.85
N LEU A 950 -11.16 46.00 -5.14
CA LEU A 950 -10.15 46.42 -6.09
C LEU A 950 -8.74 46.02 -5.64
N LYS A 951 -8.45 46.08 -4.33
CA LYS A 951 -7.17 45.61 -3.77
C LYS A 951 -7.02 44.09 -3.85
N ALA A 952 -8.09 43.34 -3.59
CA ALA A 952 -8.11 41.89 -3.80
C ALA A 952 -7.95 41.52 -5.29
N TRP A 953 -8.62 42.25 -6.18
CA TRP A 953 -8.60 42.05 -7.63
C TRP A 953 -7.26 42.40 -8.27
N GLY A 954 -6.64 43.50 -7.83
CA GLY A 954 -5.42 44.05 -8.41
C GLY A 954 -4.13 43.31 -8.02
N ASN A 955 -4.21 42.25 -7.22
CA ASN A 955 -3.06 41.46 -6.82
C ASN A 955 -2.72 40.40 -7.89
N ASP A 956 -1.46 40.39 -8.35
CA ASP A 956 -0.97 39.55 -9.45
C ASP A 956 -0.73 38.06 -9.09
N PHE A 957 -0.91 37.66 -7.83
CA PHE A 957 -0.48 36.35 -7.31
C PHE A 957 -1.59 35.27 -7.18
N VAL A 958 -1.22 34.11 -6.61
CA VAL A 958 -1.60 32.74 -7.02
C VAL A 958 -2.90 32.20 -6.40
N ASN A 959 -3.46 32.72 -5.29
CA ASN A 959 -4.80 32.27 -4.84
C ASN A 959 -5.93 32.96 -5.61
N TYR A 960 -6.13 32.39 -6.79
CA TYR A 960 -7.04 32.80 -7.83
C TYR A 960 -8.51 32.89 -7.38
N ASN A 961 -8.99 32.02 -6.49
CA ASN A 961 -10.44 31.88 -6.29
C ASN A 961 -11.05 33.07 -5.53
N THR A 962 -10.33 33.58 -4.54
CA THR A 962 -10.77 34.76 -3.77
C THR A 962 -10.68 36.04 -4.60
N ARG A 963 -9.66 36.15 -5.45
CA ARG A 963 -9.52 37.22 -6.44
C ARG A 963 -10.71 37.25 -7.39
N TYR A 964 -11.05 36.12 -8.02
CA TYR A 964 -12.20 36.04 -8.93
C TYR A 964 -13.54 36.24 -8.21
N ALA A 965 -13.66 35.82 -6.95
CA ALA A 965 -14.81 36.16 -6.12
C ALA A 965 -14.95 37.67 -5.93
N ALA A 966 -13.84 38.40 -5.70
CA ALA A 966 -13.83 39.86 -5.63
C ALA A 966 -14.22 40.49 -6.98
N GLY A 967 -13.73 39.94 -8.09
CA GLY A 967 -14.12 40.33 -9.45
C GLY A 967 -15.63 40.25 -9.69
N GLU A 968 -16.26 39.12 -9.36
CA GLU A 968 -17.71 38.96 -9.51
C GLU A 968 -18.49 39.94 -8.60
N ARG A 969 -17.99 40.25 -7.38
CA ARG A 969 -18.62 41.29 -6.54
C ARG A 969 -18.48 42.68 -7.15
N LEU A 970 -17.33 43.02 -7.74
CA LEU A 970 -17.13 44.27 -8.47
C LEU A 970 -18.10 44.40 -9.66
N GLU A 971 -18.31 43.32 -10.42
CA GLU A 971 -19.27 43.30 -11.52
C GLU A 971 -20.70 43.58 -11.04
N ARG A 972 -21.13 42.97 -9.92
CA ARG A 972 -22.44 43.28 -9.29
C ARG A 972 -22.56 44.74 -8.82
N MET A 973 -21.43 45.41 -8.61
CA MET A 973 -21.35 46.83 -8.25
C MET A 973 -21.22 47.75 -9.47
N GLY A 974 -21.37 47.22 -10.69
CA GLY A 974 -21.26 47.98 -11.94
C GLY A 974 -19.81 48.37 -12.29
N VAL A 975 -18.83 47.69 -11.70
CA VAL A 975 -17.41 47.85 -12.06
C VAL A 975 -17.05 46.71 -13.00
N ASP A 976 -16.66 47.04 -14.23
CA ASP A 976 -16.15 46.06 -15.17
C ASP A 976 -14.77 45.58 -14.72
N ALA A 977 -14.71 44.58 -13.86
CA ALA A 977 -13.47 44.02 -13.35
C ALA A 977 -12.56 43.51 -14.48
N ARG A 978 -13.14 43.07 -15.60
CA ARG A 978 -12.39 42.57 -16.77
C ARG A 978 -11.66 43.67 -17.52
N SER A 979 -12.13 44.91 -17.44
CA SER A 979 -11.43 46.10 -17.94
C SER A 979 -10.23 46.51 -17.08
N ILE A 980 -10.18 46.05 -15.82
CA ILE A 980 -9.13 46.39 -14.86
C ILE A 980 -8.06 45.30 -14.91
N LEU A 981 -7.24 45.35 -15.95
CA LEU A 981 -6.10 44.46 -16.11
C LEU A 981 -5.01 44.83 -15.09
N THR A 982 -4.44 43.84 -14.43
CA THR A 982 -3.21 44.02 -13.65
C THR A 982 -2.01 44.30 -14.56
N GLU A 983 -0.87 44.72 -14.03
CA GLU A 983 0.31 45.02 -14.87
C GLU A 983 0.79 43.78 -15.65
N SER A 984 0.74 42.59 -15.05
CA SER A 984 1.05 41.35 -15.74
C SER A 984 0.07 41.07 -16.89
N GLN A 985 -1.23 41.29 -16.67
CA GLN A 985 -2.28 41.12 -17.66
C GLN A 985 -2.20 42.18 -18.77
N LYS A 986 -1.87 43.44 -18.45
CA LYS A 986 -1.61 44.48 -19.46
C LYS A 986 -0.45 44.11 -20.35
N LYS A 987 0.63 43.56 -19.79
CA LYS A 987 1.78 43.08 -20.56
C LYS A 987 1.39 41.94 -21.51
N LEU A 988 0.50 41.04 -21.08
CA LEU A 988 0.10 39.88 -21.87
C LEU A 988 -0.96 40.21 -22.93
N TYR A 989 -1.98 41.00 -22.54
CA TYR A 989 -3.19 41.24 -23.34
C TYR A 989 -3.33 42.66 -23.91
N GLY A 990 -2.47 43.62 -23.52
CA GLY A 990 -2.65 45.04 -23.83
C GLY A 990 -2.81 45.34 -25.32
N ASP A 991 -2.04 44.66 -26.17
CA ASP A 991 -2.15 44.83 -27.63
C ASP A 991 -3.41 44.16 -28.21
N ALA A 992 -3.85 43.03 -27.62
CA ALA A 992 -5.00 42.26 -28.11
C ALA A 992 -6.32 42.97 -27.81
N VAL A 993 -6.43 43.60 -26.64
CA VAL A 993 -7.59 44.43 -26.27
C VAL A 993 -7.70 45.68 -27.15
N ALA A 994 -6.57 46.25 -27.58
CA ALA A 994 -6.54 47.42 -28.45
C ALA A 994 -6.81 47.11 -29.93
N SER A 995 -6.65 45.86 -30.37
CA SER A 995 -6.67 45.46 -31.79
C SER A 995 -7.81 44.53 -32.20
N SER A 996 -8.75 44.23 -31.30
CA SER A 996 -9.92 43.39 -31.60
C SER A 996 -11.16 44.27 -31.83
N PRO A 997 -11.56 44.55 -33.08
CA PRO A 997 -12.76 45.34 -33.36
C PRO A 997 -14.06 44.53 -33.26
N ASP A 998 -14.00 43.21 -33.10
CA ASP A 998 -15.17 42.35 -32.90
C ASP A 998 -14.86 41.31 -31.81
N ALA A 999 -15.25 41.60 -30.57
CA ALA A 999 -15.49 40.55 -29.59
C ALA A 999 -16.58 39.64 -30.20
N VAL A 1000 -16.21 38.41 -30.55
CA VAL A 1000 -17.11 37.45 -31.20
C VAL A 1000 -18.42 37.39 -30.39
N PRO A 1001 -19.59 37.74 -30.98
CA PRO A 1001 -20.85 37.61 -30.27
C PRO A 1001 -21.03 36.14 -29.88
N ALA A 1002 -21.43 35.90 -28.63
CA ALA A 1002 -21.67 34.56 -28.10
C ALA A 1002 -22.44 33.72 -29.12
N ALA A 1003 -21.77 32.72 -29.71
CA ALA A 1003 -22.41 31.79 -30.62
C ALA A 1003 -23.51 31.07 -29.83
N GLU A 1004 -24.72 30.97 -30.41
CA GLU A 1004 -25.80 30.17 -29.83
C GLU A 1004 -25.28 28.76 -29.55
N PRO A 1005 -25.67 28.14 -28.42
CA PRO A 1005 -25.16 26.83 -28.06
C PRO A 1005 -25.72 25.79 -29.04
N GLU A 1006 -24.98 25.50 -30.12
CA GLU A 1006 -25.12 24.22 -30.78
C GLU A 1006 -24.77 23.16 -29.74
N ALA A 1007 -25.73 22.28 -29.47
CA ALA A 1007 -25.52 21.10 -28.65
C ALA A 1007 -24.57 20.15 -29.38
N GLU A 1008 -23.29 20.50 -29.45
CA GLU A 1008 -22.23 19.59 -29.78
C GLU A 1008 -22.25 18.51 -28.70
N LYS A 1009 -22.71 17.32 -29.10
CA LYS A 1009 -22.39 16.09 -28.39
C LYS A 1009 -20.87 16.02 -28.37
N MET A 1010 -20.25 16.47 -27.28
CA MET A 1010 -18.89 16.05 -26.94
C MET A 1010 -18.84 14.53 -27.18
N PRO A 1011 -17.85 14.01 -27.91
CA PRO A 1011 -17.76 12.57 -28.11
C PRO A 1011 -17.72 11.95 -26.71
N ALA A 1012 -18.78 11.21 -26.38
CA ALA A 1012 -18.77 10.34 -25.22
C ALA A 1012 -17.51 9.51 -25.38
N ALA A 1013 -16.57 9.63 -24.43
CA ALA A 1013 -15.27 8.97 -24.48
C ALA A 1013 -15.42 7.62 -25.18
N GLU A 1014 -15.01 7.57 -26.46
CA GLU A 1014 -15.28 6.42 -27.28
C GLU A 1014 -14.61 5.25 -26.58
N LYS A 1015 -15.39 4.20 -26.30
CA LYS A 1015 -14.80 2.90 -26.04
C LYS A 1015 -13.80 2.68 -27.18
N PRO A 1016 -12.55 2.28 -26.90
CA PRO A 1016 -11.58 2.06 -27.95
C PRO A 1016 -12.20 1.07 -28.95
N GLU A 1017 -12.54 1.57 -30.14
CA GLU A 1017 -12.92 0.71 -31.24
C GLU A 1017 -11.73 -0.20 -31.49
N ALA A 1018 -11.99 -1.50 -31.44
CA ALA A 1018 -11.00 -2.49 -31.82
C ALA A 1018 -10.53 -2.16 -33.24
N GLN A 1019 -9.25 -1.80 -33.37
CA GLN A 1019 -8.60 -1.70 -34.66
C GLN A 1019 -8.89 -3.00 -35.43
N LYS A 1020 -9.60 -2.87 -36.55
CA LYS A 1020 -9.68 -3.94 -37.54
C LYS A 1020 -8.24 -4.32 -37.91
N PRO A 1021 -7.90 -5.61 -38.05
CA PRO A 1021 -6.58 -6.00 -38.49
C PRO A 1021 -6.34 -5.39 -39.87
N GLU A 1022 -5.31 -4.57 -40.01
CA GLU A 1022 -4.75 -4.28 -41.33
C GLU A 1022 -4.41 -5.62 -41.98
N GLU A 1023 -4.97 -5.87 -43.16
CA GLU A 1023 -4.53 -6.92 -44.06
C GLU A 1023 -3.03 -6.72 -44.33
N GLN A 1024 -2.20 -7.52 -43.65
CA GLN A 1024 -0.80 -7.67 -43.99
C GLN A 1024 -0.72 -8.24 -45.40
N LYS A 1025 -0.29 -7.41 -46.36
CA LYS A 1025 0.24 -7.87 -47.64
C LYS A 1025 1.37 -8.87 -47.37
N PRO A 1026 1.43 -10.01 -48.10
CA PRO A 1026 2.46 -11.00 -47.89
C PRO A 1026 3.84 -10.44 -48.23
N ALA A 1027 4.75 -10.53 -47.27
CA ALA A 1027 6.17 -10.25 -47.46
C ALA A 1027 6.75 -11.23 -48.49
N ALA A 1028 7.43 -10.68 -49.49
CA ALA A 1028 8.15 -11.44 -50.50
C ALA A 1028 9.27 -12.26 -49.85
N GLU A 1029 9.36 -13.52 -50.28
CA GLU A 1029 10.44 -14.46 -49.97
C GLU A 1029 11.80 -13.87 -50.36
N GLN A 1030 12.77 -13.92 -49.44
CA GLN A 1030 14.18 -14.04 -49.79
C GLN A 1030 14.88 -15.07 -48.87
N PRO A 1031 15.90 -15.78 -49.37
CA PRO A 1031 16.25 -17.12 -48.91
C PRO A 1031 17.34 -17.14 -47.84
N ALA A 1032 17.35 -18.23 -47.06
CA ALA A 1032 18.32 -18.57 -46.00
C ALA A 1032 19.75 -18.74 -46.54
N PRO A 1033 20.76 -18.61 -45.65
CA PRO A 1033 21.23 -19.78 -44.89
C PRO A 1033 21.03 -19.69 -43.38
#